data_AF-A0A3C0VBA7-F1
#
_entry.id   AF-A0A3C0VBA7-F1
#
_cell.length_a   1.000
_cell.length_b   1.000
_cell.length_c   1.000
_cell.angle_alpha   90.00
_cell.angle_beta   90.00
_cell.angle_gamma   90.00
#
_symmetry.space_group_name_H-M   'P 1'
#
loop_
_entity.id
_entity.type
_entity.pdbx_description
1 polymer ?
#
loop_
_entity_poly.entity_id
_entity_poly.type
_entity_poly.pdbx_seq_one_letter_code
_entity_poly.pdbx_strand_id
1 'polypeptide(L)'
;MAVVWQGDGFMRRERDGLVVCCALLVCAGQVLGAAVAQWEFNGNLDSAVGGEALVEEACAPAAAPETEFLTMEINGEEAQVAHFTRGTVFRMTHDLGTNGGGQYLSNYTLIMDVMFPAERAGFTALWQTNEGNTNDGDWFIRDDNGIGISGNYAGNVTDAEWHRLALVIDCATGTFTSFIDGVQAQQISPPITVDGRWSLGATALLFADDDQENWEGAINSVQLCPYIMTPDELADLGGPAAAGIPMPSADECEPASAAEDCNGNGIKDSCDIAKFGTSRDCNLNGIPDECEIEADPGIDCDKNGVIDTCEAAAFDCNGNGIIDACDIARGLEKDCNLNGIPDSCELAIAQWDFDGDLAEAGGGEELVPYATMPAIEPEFEYDNADIGGDTAVIARFSRGTAFQLTHDLGGNGGGMYLNRYTLIMDVQFPDRSLSGGWAALFQTAIDDGGDGDWFINPDGGIGISSNYGGMAGDGNWHRLALAVDLPQGTYTSYVDGVFAQQNQTAEIDGRFAVRETAFLFADDNEENAEGLVNSVQLRPYPMSADEIEALGGAAAAGLPAMDCNKNGVPDACDIASGASADADGNGVPDECERPPETTFMRGDANADGKRDIADAIRVLGYLFGGGTTQLGCLDAADANDEGKVDIADAIKILGHLFALAGPLPEPFAACGADPTPDALTCESFPACP
;
A
#
# COMPACT_ATOMS: atom_id res chain seq x y z
N MET A 1 -11.48 19.47 65.76
CA MET A 1 -10.66 20.34 66.63
C MET A 1 -10.24 21.56 65.82
N ALA A 2 -10.32 22.75 66.42
CA ALA A 2 -10.08 24.08 65.84
C ALA A 2 -8.67 24.21 65.19
N VAL A 3 -8.37 25.15 64.29
CA VAL A 3 -8.23 26.61 64.50
C VAL A 3 -8.12 27.35 63.15
N VAL A 4 -8.54 28.61 63.12
CA VAL A 4 -8.57 29.59 62.00
C VAL A 4 -7.44 30.65 62.18
N TRP A 5 -7.13 31.42 61.12
CA TRP A 5 -6.39 32.72 60.99
C TRP A 5 -4.89 32.62 60.62
N GLN A 6 -4.28 33.41 59.73
CA GLN A 6 -4.67 34.48 58.77
C GLN A 6 -3.41 34.95 57.97
N GLY A 7 -3.61 35.60 56.81
CA GLY A 7 -2.74 36.67 56.25
C GLY A 7 -1.67 36.23 55.23
N ASP A 8 -1.87 36.41 53.92
CA ASP A 8 -1.87 37.63 53.08
C ASP A 8 -0.48 37.98 52.50
N GLY A 9 -0.40 38.03 51.17
CA GLY A 9 0.59 38.85 50.45
C GLY A 9 1.13 38.25 49.15
N PHE A 10 0.36 38.30 48.06
CA PHE A 10 0.60 39.27 46.97
C PHE A 10 -0.34 39.03 45.77
N MET A 11 -1.06 40.09 45.40
CA MET A 11 -1.87 40.20 44.18
C MET A 11 -1.03 40.55 42.95
N ARG A 12 -1.32 39.90 41.83
CA ARG A 12 -1.50 40.43 40.46
C ARG A 12 -2.34 39.39 39.69
N ARG A 13 -3.64 39.59 39.40
CA ARG A 13 -4.23 40.33 38.25
C ARG A 13 -3.50 40.02 36.94
N GLU A 14 -4.10 39.46 35.89
CA GLU A 14 -5.47 39.55 35.36
C GLU A 14 -5.74 38.39 34.38
N ARG A 15 -6.98 37.86 34.37
CA ARG A 15 -7.81 37.70 33.17
C ARG A 15 -9.25 37.37 33.57
N ASP A 16 -10.08 38.41 33.50
CA ASP A 16 -11.53 38.32 33.30
C ASP A 16 -11.79 37.54 31.99
N GLY A 17 -12.81 36.72 31.80
CA GLY A 17 -13.91 36.28 32.63
C GLY A 17 -14.84 35.39 31.78
N LEU A 18 -15.99 35.05 32.36
CA LEU A 18 -17.29 34.74 31.76
C LEU A 18 -17.85 33.39 32.22
N VAL A 19 -18.83 33.50 33.11
CA VAL A 19 -19.75 32.45 33.53
C VAL A 19 -20.62 32.06 32.33
N VAL A 20 -20.61 30.79 31.95
CA VAL A 20 -21.61 30.21 31.06
C VAL A 20 -22.38 29.15 31.83
N CYS A 21 -23.70 29.33 31.82
CA CYS A 21 -24.70 28.50 32.47
C CYS A 21 -24.59 27.02 32.10
N CYS A 22 -24.80 26.15 33.09
CA CYS A 22 -25.24 24.78 32.88
C CYS A 22 -26.49 24.76 31.99
N ALA A 23 -26.33 24.34 30.74
CA ALA A 23 -27.42 23.79 29.95
C ALA A 23 -27.56 22.30 30.32
N LEU A 24 -28.79 21.86 30.53
CA LEU A 24 -29.14 20.45 30.64
C LEU A 24 -28.59 19.71 29.41
N LEU A 25 -27.77 18.68 29.63
CA LEU A 25 -27.57 17.63 28.64
C LEU A 25 -28.93 16.98 28.40
N VAL A 26 -29.58 17.36 27.30
CA VAL A 26 -30.50 16.47 26.63
C VAL A 26 -29.61 15.35 26.08
N CYS A 27 -29.77 14.14 26.61
CA CYS A 27 -29.30 12.95 25.91
C CYS A 27 -29.96 13.00 24.53
N ALA A 28 -29.19 13.33 23.50
CA ALA A 28 -29.58 13.02 22.14
C ALA A 28 -29.67 11.49 22.10
N GLY A 29 -30.90 10.96 22.09
CA GLY A 29 -31.10 9.59 21.65
C GLY A 29 -30.50 9.52 20.25
N GLN A 30 -29.63 8.55 20.00
CA GLN A 30 -29.23 8.23 18.64
C GLN A 30 -30.50 8.04 17.84
N VAL A 31 -30.59 8.78 16.74
CA VAL A 31 -31.65 8.61 15.75
C VAL A 31 -31.41 7.23 15.15
N LEU A 32 -32.33 6.30 15.38
CA LEU A 32 -32.37 5.00 14.71
C LEU A 32 -32.27 5.26 13.20
N GLY A 33 -31.27 4.68 12.53
CA GLY A 33 -31.20 4.71 11.07
C GLY A 33 -32.45 4.03 10.50
N ALA A 34 -33.09 4.65 9.51
CA ALA A 34 -34.26 4.06 8.89
C ALA A 34 -33.86 2.86 8.02
N ALA A 35 -34.69 1.82 7.96
CA ALA A 35 -34.43 0.63 7.13
C ALA A 35 -34.40 0.95 5.61
N VAL A 36 -35.08 2.02 5.19
CA VAL A 36 -35.10 2.59 3.84
C VAL A 36 -35.36 4.10 3.93
N ALA A 37 -35.06 4.85 2.86
CA ALA A 37 -35.50 6.23 2.69
C ALA A 37 -36.54 6.31 1.56
N GLN A 38 -37.69 6.96 1.78
CA GLN A 38 -38.83 6.90 0.85
C GLN A 38 -39.65 8.19 0.78
N TRP A 39 -40.08 8.56 -0.43
CA TRP A 39 -40.89 9.73 -0.75
C TRP A 39 -42.08 9.34 -1.63
N GLU A 40 -43.25 9.93 -1.38
CA GLU A 40 -44.55 9.51 -1.96
C GLU A 40 -45.27 10.60 -2.77
N PHE A 41 -44.72 11.81 -2.82
CA PHE A 41 -45.24 12.94 -3.61
C PHE A 41 -46.76 13.22 -3.46
N ASN A 42 -47.32 12.93 -2.28
CA ASN A 42 -48.74 13.09 -1.94
C ASN A 42 -49.12 14.56 -1.64
N GLY A 43 -48.75 15.47 -2.55
CA GLY A 43 -48.97 16.91 -2.43
C GLY A 43 -47.84 17.69 -1.73
N ASN A 44 -46.72 17.03 -1.41
CA ASN A 44 -45.52 17.62 -0.84
C ASN A 44 -44.26 16.83 -1.26
N LEU A 45 -43.09 17.32 -0.83
CA LEU A 45 -41.78 16.70 -1.04
C LEU A 45 -41.21 16.07 0.24
N ASP A 46 -42.07 15.89 1.25
CA ASP A 46 -41.65 15.39 2.56
C ASP A 46 -41.28 13.89 2.44
N SER A 47 -40.24 13.47 3.15
CA SER A 47 -39.96 12.04 3.33
C SER A 47 -41.10 11.38 4.10
N ALA A 48 -41.54 10.21 3.64
CA ALA A 48 -42.49 9.35 4.33
C ALA A 48 -41.80 8.53 5.45
N VAL A 49 -40.57 8.10 5.21
CA VAL A 49 -39.70 7.39 6.16
C VAL A 49 -38.26 7.51 5.69
N GLY A 50 -37.32 7.75 6.61
CA GLY A 50 -35.88 7.87 6.31
C GLY A 50 -35.53 9.09 5.46
N GLY A 51 -34.46 9.78 5.83
CA GLY A 51 -34.05 10.99 5.13
C GLY A 51 -34.94 12.22 5.38
N GLU A 52 -34.59 13.29 4.69
CA GLU A 52 -35.19 14.62 4.84
C GLU A 52 -36.15 14.94 3.67
N ALA A 53 -36.89 16.05 3.77
CA ALA A 53 -37.68 16.55 2.65
C ALA A 53 -36.77 16.88 1.45
N LEU A 54 -37.18 16.51 0.22
CA LEU A 54 -36.40 16.79 -0.97
C LEU A 54 -36.24 18.30 -1.17
N VAL A 55 -35.03 18.72 -1.53
CA VAL A 55 -34.72 20.12 -1.84
C VAL A 55 -34.72 20.32 -3.35
N GLU A 56 -35.55 21.23 -3.82
CA GLU A 56 -35.62 21.56 -5.25
C GLU A 56 -34.47 22.46 -5.68
N GLU A 57 -33.80 22.09 -6.75
CA GLU A 57 -32.70 22.82 -7.38
C GLU A 57 -32.96 23.00 -8.88
N ALA A 58 -32.29 23.97 -9.49
CA ALA A 58 -32.33 24.17 -10.93
C ALA A 58 -30.97 23.91 -11.56
N CYS A 59 -30.97 23.14 -12.65
CA CYS A 59 -29.86 23.07 -13.59
C CYS A 59 -30.34 23.56 -14.96
N ALA A 60 -29.39 23.84 -15.86
CA ALA A 60 -29.72 24.26 -17.21
C ALA A 60 -30.63 23.19 -17.87
N PRO A 61 -31.64 23.58 -18.65
CA PRO A 61 -31.91 24.94 -19.15
C PRO A 61 -32.74 25.82 -18.20
N ALA A 62 -33.22 25.31 -17.07
CA ALA A 62 -34.03 26.07 -16.13
C ALA A 62 -33.20 27.11 -15.35
N ALA A 63 -33.84 28.24 -15.03
CA ALA A 63 -33.26 29.25 -14.14
C ALA A 63 -33.76 29.13 -12.69
N ALA A 64 -34.83 28.37 -12.48
CA ALA A 64 -35.45 28.07 -11.19
C ALA A 64 -36.20 26.74 -11.31
N PRO A 65 -36.28 25.94 -10.24
CA PRO A 65 -37.08 24.72 -10.24
C PRO A 65 -38.57 25.06 -10.33
N GLU A 66 -39.35 24.17 -10.94
CA GLU A 66 -40.80 24.27 -10.99
C GLU A 66 -41.43 22.87 -10.89
N THR A 67 -42.13 22.66 -9.77
CA THR A 67 -42.90 21.45 -9.47
C THR A 67 -44.36 21.80 -9.22
N GLU A 68 -45.27 21.00 -9.78
CA GLU A 68 -46.72 21.06 -9.56
C GLU A 68 -47.23 19.70 -9.12
N PHE A 69 -48.10 19.66 -8.11
CA PHE A 69 -48.75 18.41 -7.69
C PHE A 69 -50.05 18.20 -8.46
N LEU A 70 -50.12 17.09 -9.20
CA LEU A 70 -51.23 16.73 -10.08
C LEU A 70 -51.94 15.47 -9.59
N THR A 71 -53.22 15.34 -9.96
CA THR A 71 -53.92 14.05 -9.91
C THR A 71 -53.76 13.35 -11.26
N MET A 72 -53.11 12.18 -11.28
CA MET A 72 -52.89 11.37 -12.47
C MET A 72 -53.40 9.94 -12.26
N GLU A 73 -53.70 9.24 -13.35
CA GLU A 73 -54.13 7.84 -13.31
C GLU A 73 -52.90 6.92 -13.46
N ILE A 74 -52.70 6.00 -12.50
CA ILE A 74 -51.69 4.93 -12.56
C ILE A 74 -52.47 3.61 -12.58
N ASN A 75 -52.41 2.87 -13.69
CA ASN A 75 -53.07 1.58 -13.84
C ASN A 75 -54.58 1.57 -13.50
N GLY A 76 -55.29 2.68 -13.76
CA GLY A 76 -56.74 2.80 -13.51
C GLY A 76 -57.13 3.43 -12.17
N GLU A 77 -56.17 3.79 -11.32
CA GLU A 77 -56.42 4.41 -10.01
C GLU A 77 -55.80 5.82 -9.93
N GLU A 78 -56.49 6.74 -9.26
CA GLU A 78 -56.01 8.13 -9.09
C GLU A 78 -54.91 8.20 -8.02
N ALA A 79 -53.80 8.85 -8.35
CA ALA A 79 -52.69 9.15 -7.45
C ALA A 79 -52.37 10.66 -7.45
N GLN A 80 -51.87 11.17 -6.32
CA GLN A 80 -51.16 12.44 -6.30
C GLN A 80 -49.71 12.20 -6.73
N VAL A 81 -49.20 13.03 -7.62
CA VAL A 81 -47.84 12.91 -8.17
C VAL A 81 -47.23 14.29 -8.28
N ALA A 82 -45.90 14.37 -8.27
CA ALA A 82 -45.18 15.60 -8.60
C ALA A 82 -44.85 15.61 -10.10
N HIS A 83 -45.35 16.61 -10.80
CA HIS A 83 -44.90 16.95 -12.14
C HIS A 83 -43.83 18.02 -12.05
N PHE A 84 -42.67 17.80 -12.67
CA PHE A 84 -41.53 18.70 -12.64
C PHE A 84 -41.12 19.11 -14.05
N THR A 85 -40.75 20.37 -14.21
CA THR A 85 -40.32 20.91 -15.50
C THR A 85 -38.87 20.56 -15.80
N ARG A 86 -38.49 20.59 -17.09
CA ARG A 86 -37.12 20.33 -17.54
C ARG A 86 -36.13 21.28 -16.86
N GLY A 87 -35.10 20.72 -16.22
CA GLY A 87 -34.10 21.43 -15.44
C GLY A 87 -34.41 21.51 -13.94
N THR A 88 -35.56 21.00 -13.50
CA THR A 88 -35.86 20.81 -12.07
C THR A 88 -35.17 19.55 -11.56
N VAL A 89 -34.42 19.70 -10.48
CA VAL A 89 -33.63 18.65 -9.82
C VAL A 89 -34.11 18.51 -8.38
N PHE A 90 -34.12 17.28 -7.87
CA PHE A 90 -34.36 17.05 -6.44
C PHE A 90 -33.09 16.55 -5.77
N ARG A 91 -32.55 17.34 -4.83
CA ARG A 91 -31.52 16.86 -3.92
C ARG A 91 -32.17 16.01 -2.84
N MET A 92 -31.73 14.78 -2.77
CA MET A 92 -32.15 13.78 -1.80
C MET A 92 -31.11 13.71 -0.67
N THR A 93 -31.56 13.72 0.58
CA THR A 93 -30.75 13.39 1.76
C THR A 93 -31.40 12.20 2.43
N HIS A 94 -30.71 11.06 2.55
CA HIS A 94 -31.36 9.77 2.84
C HIS A 94 -31.16 9.25 4.27
N ASP A 95 -30.22 9.80 5.04
CA ASP A 95 -29.92 9.38 6.43
C ASP A 95 -29.72 7.86 6.62
N LEU A 96 -29.24 7.18 5.57
CA LEU A 96 -28.85 5.78 5.64
C LEU A 96 -27.37 5.72 6.01
N GLY A 97 -26.98 4.71 6.79
CA GLY A 97 -25.59 4.47 7.18
C GLY A 97 -24.71 4.01 6.02
N THR A 98 -23.47 3.66 6.34
CA THR A 98 -22.49 3.09 5.41
C THR A 98 -22.65 1.58 5.32
N ASN A 99 -22.22 0.97 4.21
CA ASN A 99 -22.21 -0.49 4.08
C ASN A 99 -21.16 -0.97 3.04
N GLY A 100 -21.02 -2.29 2.88
CA GLY A 100 -20.11 -2.87 1.88
C GLY A 100 -18.63 -2.74 2.23
N GLY A 101 -18.30 -2.51 3.51
CA GLY A 101 -16.93 -2.43 4.02
C GLY A 101 -16.22 -1.09 3.80
N GLY A 102 -16.92 -0.05 3.32
CA GLY A 102 -16.38 1.29 3.07
C GLY A 102 -16.91 2.39 4.00
N GLN A 103 -16.50 3.62 3.74
CA GLN A 103 -16.93 4.86 4.41
C GLN A 103 -18.25 5.44 3.87
N TYR A 104 -18.78 4.89 2.77
CA TYR A 104 -19.99 5.36 2.11
C TYR A 104 -21.04 4.25 1.96
N LEU A 105 -22.26 4.60 1.53
CA LEU A 105 -23.26 3.61 1.17
C LEU A 105 -22.92 3.02 -0.21
N SER A 106 -22.30 1.84 -0.20
CA SER A 106 -21.69 1.21 -1.39
C SER A 106 -22.60 0.18 -2.07
N ASN A 107 -23.52 -0.45 -1.32
CA ASN A 107 -24.43 -1.45 -1.85
C ASN A 107 -25.88 -0.97 -1.65
N TYR A 108 -26.60 -0.67 -2.73
CA TYR A 108 -27.96 -0.13 -2.61
C TYR A 108 -28.86 -0.45 -3.80
N THR A 109 -30.16 -0.30 -3.56
CA THR A 109 -31.20 -0.37 -4.59
C THR A 109 -32.00 0.93 -4.57
N LEU A 110 -31.98 1.66 -5.68
CA LEU A 110 -32.83 2.83 -5.92
C LEU A 110 -34.04 2.40 -6.75
N ILE A 111 -35.25 2.77 -6.33
CA ILE A 111 -36.51 2.48 -7.01
C ILE A 111 -37.27 3.77 -7.22
N MET A 112 -37.83 3.99 -8.40
CA MET A 112 -38.67 5.15 -8.70
C MET A 112 -39.84 4.81 -9.62
N ASP A 113 -41.01 5.34 -9.31
CA ASP A 113 -42.20 5.30 -10.16
C ASP A 113 -42.29 6.61 -10.94
N VAL A 114 -42.05 6.55 -12.26
CA VAL A 114 -41.91 7.72 -13.13
C VAL A 114 -42.72 7.60 -14.42
N MET A 115 -43.05 8.75 -15.01
CA MET A 115 -43.68 8.87 -16.33
C MET A 115 -43.08 10.07 -17.08
N PHE A 116 -42.65 9.88 -18.32
CA PHE A 116 -42.09 10.93 -19.19
C PHE A 116 -43.01 11.24 -20.38
N PRO A 117 -42.97 12.44 -20.99
CA PRO A 117 -43.87 12.82 -22.08
C PRO A 117 -43.53 12.17 -23.44
N ALA A 118 -44.55 11.98 -24.29
CA ALA A 118 -44.47 11.29 -25.60
C ALA A 118 -43.55 11.91 -26.68
N GLU A 119 -42.96 13.07 -26.43
CA GLU A 119 -42.11 13.80 -27.40
C GLU A 119 -40.71 14.07 -26.83
N ARG A 120 -40.26 13.23 -25.89
CA ARG A 120 -38.90 13.27 -25.32
C ARG A 120 -37.86 13.05 -26.43
N ALA A 121 -36.76 13.79 -26.36
CA ALA A 121 -35.67 13.69 -27.34
C ALA A 121 -34.30 13.71 -26.66
N GLY A 122 -33.39 12.83 -27.09
CA GLY A 122 -32.08 12.71 -26.46
C GLY A 122 -32.13 11.97 -25.13
N PHE A 123 -31.08 12.15 -24.32
CA PHE A 123 -30.94 11.51 -23.02
C PHE A 123 -31.86 12.13 -21.96
N THR A 124 -32.19 11.34 -20.95
CA THR A 124 -33.00 11.75 -19.79
C THR A 124 -32.36 11.17 -18.54
N ALA A 125 -31.67 12.03 -17.79
CA ALA A 125 -31.05 11.67 -16.54
C ALA A 125 -32.10 11.30 -15.48
N LEU A 126 -31.81 10.24 -14.72
CA LEU A 126 -32.62 9.73 -13.63
C LEU A 126 -31.90 9.91 -12.28
N TRP A 127 -30.61 9.60 -12.25
CA TRP A 127 -29.79 9.51 -11.05
C TRP A 127 -28.42 10.13 -11.25
N GLN A 128 -27.91 10.81 -10.23
CA GLN A 128 -26.60 11.43 -10.22
C GLN A 128 -26.01 11.39 -8.80
N THR A 129 -24.83 10.76 -8.67
CA THR A 129 -24.06 10.60 -7.43
C THR A 129 -23.13 11.79 -7.17
N ASN A 130 -22.74 12.53 -8.20
CA ASN A 130 -21.99 13.78 -8.05
C ASN A 130 -22.90 14.89 -7.51
N GLU A 131 -22.82 15.15 -6.22
CA GLU A 131 -23.62 16.17 -5.52
C GLU A 131 -23.47 17.60 -6.07
N GLY A 132 -22.38 17.87 -6.78
CA GLY A 132 -22.09 19.15 -7.40
C GLY A 132 -22.70 19.31 -8.80
N ASN A 133 -23.26 18.24 -9.38
CA ASN A 133 -23.71 18.18 -10.78
C ASN A 133 -22.66 18.77 -11.73
N THR A 134 -21.41 18.32 -11.59
CA THR A 134 -20.24 18.83 -12.33
C THR A 134 -19.79 17.93 -13.49
N ASN A 135 -20.54 16.86 -13.74
CA ASN A 135 -20.33 15.85 -14.75
C ASN A 135 -21.68 15.21 -15.14
N ASP A 136 -21.65 14.40 -16.21
CA ASP A 136 -22.79 13.67 -16.72
C ASP A 136 -23.48 12.83 -15.63
N GLY A 137 -24.80 12.69 -15.75
CA GLY A 137 -25.62 11.76 -14.98
C GLY A 137 -25.04 10.33 -14.87
N ASP A 138 -25.55 9.59 -13.90
CA ASP A 138 -25.11 8.22 -13.61
C ASP A 138 -26.12 7.15 -14.05
N TRP A 139 -27.33 7.54 -14.42
CA TRP A 139 -28.33 6.63 -14.95
C TRP A 139 -29.27 7.37 -15.86
N PHE A 140 -29.41 6.89 -17.09
CA PHE A 140 -30.14 7.58 -18.14
C PHE A 140 -31.15 6.67 -18.83
N ILE A 141 -32.17 7.31 -19.41
CA ILE A 141 -32.94 6.78 -20.52
C ILE A 141 -32.46 7.46 -21.81
N ARG A 142 -32.04 6.67 -22.79
CA ARG A 142 -31.60 7.15 -24.11
C ARG A 142 -32.79 7.49 -25.02
N ASP A 143 -32.52 8.08 -26.18
CA ASP A 143 -33.50 8.46 -27.20
C ASP A 143 -34.24 7.28 -27.85
N ASP A 144 -33.71 6.06 -27.74
CA ASP A 144 -34.35 4.81 -28.16
C ASP A 144 -35.06 4.06 -27.02
N ASN A 145 -35.30 4.74 -25.90
CA ASN A 145 -35.94 4.22 -24.68
C ASN A 145 -35.16 3.14 -23.92
N GLY A 146 -33.91 2.86 -24.31
CA GLY A 146 -33.02 2.01 -23.52
C GLY A 146 -32.60 2.71 -22.22
N ILE A 147 -32.55 1.97 -21.12
CA ILE A 147 -32.09 2.45 -19.81
C ILE A 147 -30.66 1.96 -19.52
N GLY A 148 -29.80 2.84 -19.00
CA GLY A 148 -28.40 2.47 -18.71
C GLY A 148 -27.41 3.63 -18.64
N ILE A 149 -26.14 3.35 -18.96
CA ILE A 149 -25.01 4.30 -18.92
C ILE A 149 -23.86 3.83 -19.82
N SER A 150 -22.96 4.74 -20.21
CA SER A 150 -21.64 4.43 -20.80
C SER A 150 -21.72 3.56 -22.06
N GLY A 151 -22.70 3.85 -22.91
CA GLY A 151 -22.96 3.11 -24.16
C GLY A 151 -23.72 1.80 -23.98
N ASN A 152 -23.95 1.34 -22.74
CA ASN A 152 -24.69 0.12 -22.43
C ASN A 152 -26.11 0.47 -22.00
N TYR A 153 -27.06 0.22 -22.90
CA TYR A 153 -28.48 0.51 -22.72
C TYR A 153 -29.30 -0.68 -23.19
N ALA A 154 -30.30 -1.05 -22.40
CA ALA A 154 -31.21 -2.14 -22.71
C ALA A 154 -32.61 -1.86 -22.17
N GLY A 155 -33.54 -2.78 -22.42
CA GLY A 155 -34.95 -2.57 -22.06
C GLY A 155 -35.62 -1.51 -22.93
N ASN A 156 -36.81 -1.10 -22.52
CA ASN A 156 -37.63 -0.15 -23.26
C ASN A 156 -38.59 0.56 -22.28
N VAL A 157 -38.21 1.75 -21.82
CA VAL A 157 -39.04 2.64 -20.99
C VAL A 157 -39.88 3.50 -21.91
N THR A 158 -41.16 3.15 -22.08
CA THR A 158 -42.04 3.84 -23.02
C THR A 158 -42.46 5.21 -22.49
N ASP A 159 -42.54 6.18 -23.41
CA ASP A 159 -43.07 7.49 -23.08
C ASP A 159 -44.59 7.45 -22.90
N ALA A 160 -45.11 8.39 -22.10
CA ALA A 160 -46.52 8.54 -21.73
C ALA A 160 -47.13 7.31 -21.02
N GLU A 161 -46.28 6.45 -20.47
CA GLU A 161 -46.65 5.31 -19.63
C GLU A 161 -45.89 5.39 -18.30
N TRP A 162 -46.55 4.95 -17.23
CA TRP A 162 -45.91 4.84 -15.92
C TRP A 162 -45.03 3.59 -15.90
N HIS A 163 -43.79 3.75 -15.43
CA HIS A 163 -42.87 2.65 -15.20
C HIS A 163 -42.31 2.69 -13.77
N ARG A 164 -42.08 1.51 -13.20
CA ARG A 164 -41.25 1.32 -12.02
C ARG A 164 -39.84 0.98 -12.48
N LEU A 165 -38.92 1.90 -12.26
CA LEU A 165 -37.51 1.70 -12.61
C LEU A 165 -36.75 1.38 -11.34
N ALA A 166 -35.85 0.39 -11.39
CA ALA A 166 -34.92 0.13 -10.31
C ALA A 166 -33.47 0.07 -10.79
N LEU A 167 -32.58 0.65 -10.01
CA LEU A 167 -31.13 0.59 -10.16
C LEU A 167 -30.55 -0.14 -8.96
N VAL A 168 -29.83 -1.22 -9.20
CA VAL A 168 -29.09 -1.97 -8.18
C VAL A 168 -27.60 -1.75 -8.40
N ILE A 169 -26.93 -1.20 -7.40
CA ILE A 169 -25.48 -0.98 -7.35
C ILE A 169 -24.90 -1.90 -6.30
N ASP A 170 -24.06 -2.84 -6.72
CA ASP A 170 -23.28 -3.73 -5.86
C ASP A 170 -21.79 -3.45 -6.08
N CYS A 171 -21.21 -2.65 -5.20
CA CYS A 171 -19.80 -2.31 -5.22
C CYS A 171 -18.90 -3.48 -4.83
N ALA A 172 -19.41 -4.49 -4.12
CA ALA A 172 -18.63 -5.66 -3.75
C ALA A 172 -18.37 -6.57 -4.96
N THR A 173 -19.37 -6.73 -5.84
CA THR A 173 -19.21 -7.49 -7.09
C THR A 173 -18.88 -6.62 -8.32
N GLY A 174 -18.89 -5.30 -8.14
CA GLY A 174 -18.65 -4.33 -9.21
C GLY A 174 -19.75 -4.32 -10.26
N THR A 175 -21.02 -4.48 -9.86
CA THR A 175 -22.15 -4.60 -10.79
C THR A 175 -23.16 -3.46 -10.69
N PHE A 176 -23.71 -3.11 -11.86
CA PHE A 176 -24.78 -2.15 -12.06
C PHE A 176 -25.89 -2.84 -12.82
N THR A 177 -27.11 -2.85 -12.27
CA THR A 177 -28.23 -3.57 -12.85
C THR A 177 -29.46 -2.68 -12.92
N SER A 178 -30.04 -2.56 -14.11
CA SER A 178 -31.30 -1.82 -14.33
C SER A 178 -32.48 -2.79 -14.43
N PHE A 179 -33.61 -2.43 -13.85
CA PHE A 179 -34.89 -3.13 -13.96
C PHE A 179 -35.98 -2.18 -14.45
N ILE A 180 -36.94 -2.73 -15.21
CA ILE A 180 -38.15 -2.05 -15.67
C ILE A 180 -39.33 -2.93 -15.31
N ASP A 181 -40.26 -2.41 -14.51
CA ASP A 181 -41.50 -3.08 -14.08
C ASP A 181 -41.25 -4.48 -13.48
N GLY A 182 -40.19 -4.59 -12.67
CA GLY A 182 -39.75 -5.82 -12.01
C GLY A 182 -38.96 -6.78 -12.90
N VAL A 183 -38.72 -6.45 -14.18
CA VAL A 183 -37.93 -7.29 -15.10
C VAL A 183 -36.54 -6.69 -15.29
N GLN A 184 -35.50 -7.51 -15.11
CA GLN A 184 -34.12 -7.09 -15.35
C GLN A 184 -33.93 -6.70 -16.82
N ALA A 185 -33.56 -5.44 -17.07
CA ALA A 185 -33.28 -4.91 -18.40
C ALA A 185 -31.83 -5.15 -18.81
N GLN A 186 -30.89 -4.95 -17.89
CA GLN A 186 -29.46 -5.17 -18.10
C GLN A 186 -28.71 -5.36 -16.78
N GLN A 187 -27.55 -6.00 -16.87
CA GLN A 187 -26.48 -5.94 -15.87
C GLN A 187 -25.16 -5.69 -16.59
N ILE A 188 -24.38 -4.75 -16.08
CA ILE A 188 -23.05 -4.41 -16.57
C ILE A 188 -22.07 -4.32 -15.39
N SER A 189 -20.79 -4.35 -15.70
CA SER A 189 -19.71 -4.21 -14.71
C SER A 189 -18.77 -3.06 -15.11
N PRO A 190 -19.20 -1.80 -14.96
CA PRO A 190 -18.30 -0.65 -15.05
C PRO A 190 -17.30 -0.71 -13.87
N PRO A 191 -16.25 0.14 -13.83
CA PRO A 191 -15.30 0.18 -12.71
C PRO A 191 -15.98 0.74 -11.46
N ILE A 192 -16.79 -0.09 -10.82
CA ILE A 192 -17.49 0.15 -9.57
C ILE A 192 -16.61 -0.44 -8.46
N THR A 193 -16.27 0.39 -7.48
CA THR A 193 -15.47 0.02 -6.32
C THR A 193 -16.15 0.56 -5.07
N VAL A 194 -15.90 -0.10 -3.94
CA VAL A 194 -16.22 0.43 -2.61
C VAL A 194 -15.58 1.82 -2.46
N ASP A 195 -16.34 2.76 -1.91
CA ASP A 195 -16.01 4.19 -1.78
C ASP A 195 -15.65 4.91 -3.10
N GLY A 196 -15.94 4.30 -4.24
CA GLY A 196 -15.76 4.88 -5.57
C GLY A 196 -16.90 5.80 -5.98
N ARG A 197 -16.93 6.17 -7.27
CA ARG A 197 -17.96 7.04 -7.89
C ARG A 197 -19.39 6.67 -7.50
N TRP A 198 -19.67 5.39 -7.37
CA TRP A 198 -21.01 4.85 -7.17
C TRP A 198 -21.39 4.70 -5.71
N SER A 199 -20.49 4.98 -4.77
CA SER A 199 -20.82 4.94 -3.35
C SER A 199 -21.40 6.29 -2.93
N LEU A 200 -22.49 6.26 -2.16
CA LEU A 200 -23.23 7.47 -1.82
C LEU A 200 -22.72 8.07 -0.50
N GLY A 201 -22.46 9.38 -0.55
CA GLY A 201 -22.41 10.23 0.64
C GLY A 201 -23.78 10.36 1.29
N ALA A 202 -24.01 11.41 2.06
CA ALA A 202 -25.33 11.64 2.67
C ALA A 202 -26.40 12.10 1.66
N THR A 203 -25.98 12.62 0.49
CA THR A 203 -26.90 13.16 -0.51
C THR A 203 -26.64 12.64 -1.92
N ALA A 204 -27.67 12.71 -2.76
CA ALA A 204 -27.61 12.41 -4.18
C ALA A 204 -28.66 13.23 -4.93
N LEU A 205 -28.60 13.25 -6.26
CA LEU A 205 -29.48 14.06 -7.09
C LEU A 205 -30.39 13.19 -7.97
N LEU A 206 -31.68 13.52 -7.99
CA LEU A 206 -32.66 12.98 -8.93
C LEU A 206 -32.80 13.93 -10.13
N PHE A 207 -32.78 13.36 -11.33
CA PHE A 207 -32.99 14.06 -12.61
C PHE A 207 -31.98 15.18 -12.93
N ALA A 208 -30.79 15.14 -12.33
CA ALA A 208 -29.72 16.11 -12.56
C ALA A 208 -28.78 15.68 -13.68
N ASP A 209 -28.32 16.67 -14.43
CA ASP A 209 -27.27 16.53 -15.43
C ASP A 209 -26.62 17.90 -15.70
N ASP A 210 -25.33 17.94 -16.04
CA ASP A 210 -24.53 19.16 -16.15
C ASP A 210 -24.58 19.82 -17.55
N ASP A 211 -24.97 19.10 -18.60
CA ASP A 211 -24.94 19.58 -19.98
C ASP A 211 -26.31 19.58 -20.70
N GLN A 212 -27.39 19.44 -19.92
CA GLN A 212 -28.82 19.58 -20.28
C GLN A 212 -29.48 18.30 -20.79
N GLU A 213 -29.01 17.14 -20.36
CA GLU A 213 -29.63 15.82 -20.58
C GLU A 213 -30.71 15.48 -19.53
N ASN A 214 -31.18 16.47 -18.77
CA ASN A 214 -32.37 16.41 -17.94
C ASN A 214 -33.65 16.70 -18.76
N TRP A 215 -34.78 16.10 -18.36
CA TRP A 215 -36.10 16.27 -18.99
C TRP A 215 -37.22 16.50 -17.97
N GLU A 216 -38.34 17.05 -18.44
CA GLU A 216 -39.57 17.15 -17.64
C GLU A 216 -40.21 15.77 -17.46
N GLY A 217 -40.94 15.58 -16.36
CA GLY A 217 -41.60 14.30 -16.07
C GLY A 217 -42.58 14.38 -14.91
N ALA A 218 -43.19 13.24 -14.60
CA ALA A 218 -43.98 13.04 -13.39
C ALA A 218 -43.38 11.90 -12.56
N ILE A 219 -43.40 12.06 -11.24
CA ILE A 219 -42.92 11.08 -10.27
C ILE A 219 -43.97 10.83 -9.20
N ASN A 220 -44.23 9.55 -8.90
CA ASN A 220 -45.20 9.15 -7.89
C ASN A 220 -44.53 8.72 -6.59
N SER A 221 -43.43 7.96 -6.67
CA SER A 221 -42.71 7.53 -5.47
C SER A 221 -41.23 7.24 -5.76
N VAL A 222 -40.40 7.36 -4.73
CA VAL A 222 -38.97 7.00 -4.73
C VAL A 222 -38.66 6.26 -3.45
N GLN A 223 -37.89 5.18 -3.54
CA GLN A 223 -37.37 4.43 -2.39
C GLN A 223 -35.89 4.13 -2.62
N LEU A 224 -35.05 4.45 -1.62
CA LEU A 224 -33.66 4.04 -1.57
C LEU A 224 -33.49 3.01 -0.44
N CYS A 225 -33.06 1.82 -0.83
CA CYS A 225 -32.79 0.70 0.07
C CYS A 225 -31.27 0.57 0.26
N PRO A 226 -30.75 0.50 1.50
CA PRO A 226 -29.32 0.37 1.75
C PRO A 226 -28.81 -1.07 1.54
N TYR A 227 -29.33 -1.76 0.52
CA TYR A 227 -28.98 -3.14 0.17
C TYR A 227 -29.36 -3.52 -1.24
N ILE A 228 -28.82 -4.66 -1.66
CA ILE A 228 -29.06 -5.27 -2.97
C ILE A 228 -30.37 -6.04 -2.90
N MET A 229 -31.39 -5.58 -3.63
CA MET A 229 -32.56 -6.40 -3.88
C MET A 229 -32.26 -7.42 -4.97
N THR A 230 -32.64 -8.66 -4.70
CA THR A 230 -32.50 -9.76 -5.65
C THR A 230 -33.46 -9.58 -6.84
N PRO A 231 -33.17 -10.23 -7.99
CA PRO A 231 -34.10 -10.22 -9.12
C PRO A 231 -35.51 -10.73 -8.78
N ASP A 232 -35.63 -11.68 -7.85
CA ASP A 232 -36.93 -12.21 -7.41
C ASP A 232 -37.70 -11.18 -6.57
N GLU A 233 -37.03 -10.47 -5.63
CA GLU A 233 -37.66 -9.41 -4.84
C GLU A 233 -38.14 -8.24 -5.73
N LEU A 234 -37.35 -7.86 -6.73
CA LEU A 234 -37.74 -6.82 -7.69
C LEU A 234 -38.86 -7.29 -8.64
N ALA A 235 -38.86 -8.57 -9.02
CA ALA A 235 -39.97 -9.15 -9.80
C ALA A 235 -41.29 -9.15 -9.02
N ASP A 236 -41.24 -9.39 -7.72
CA ASP A 236 -42.42 -9.33 -6.83
C ASP A 236 -42.96 -7.90 -6.67
N LEU A 237 -42.12 -6.88 -6.76
CA LEU A 237 -42.56 -5.47 -6.77
C LEU A 237 -43.34 -5.10 -8.04
N GLY A 238 -43.01 -5.71 -9.18
CA GLY A 238 -43.67 -5.49 -10.47
C GLY A 238 -43.63 -4.03 -10.95
N GLY A 239 -44.68 -3.61 -11.66
CA GLY A 239 -44.85 -2.24 -12.17
C GLY A 239 -45.39 -1.24 -11.14
N PRO A 240 -45.57 0.03 -11.54
CA PRO A 240 -45.99 1.10 -10.64
C PRO A 240 -47.45 0.95 -10.23
N ALA A 241 -47.79 1.48 -9.05
CA ALA A 241 -49.14 1.46 -8.51
C ALA A 241 -49.52 2.84 -7.97
N ALA A 242 -50.82 3.17 -7.95
CA ALA A 242 -51.28 4.45 -7.39
C ALA A 242 -50.94 4.63 -5.89
N ALA A 243 -50.69 3.53 -5.18
CA ALA A 243 -50.26 3.51 -3.79
C ALA A 243 -48.73 3.72 -3.61
N GLY A 244 -47.96 3.86 -4.69
CA GLY A 244 -46.51 3.98 -4.66
C GLY A 244 -45.76 2.66 -4.52
N ILE A 245 -44.47 2.76 -4.17
CA ILE A 245 -43.60 1.63 -3.87
C ILE A 245 -43.98 1.09 -2.49
N PRO A 246 -44.31 -0.21 -2.35
CA PRO A 246 -44.62 -0.75 -1.03
C PRO A 246 -43.38 -0.69 -0.12
N MET A 247 -43.60 -0.41 1.16
CA MET A 247 -42.56 -0.64 2.18
C MET A 247 -42.09 -2.10 2.09
N PRO A 248 -40.78 -2.38 2.26
CA PRO A 248 -40.31 -3.75 2.41
C PRO A 248 -41.15 -4.44 3.49
N SER A 249 -41.65 -5.65 3.21
CA SER A 249 -42.49 -6.36 4.18
C SER A 249 -41.74 -6.51 5.51
N ALA A 250 -42.42 -6.35 6.65
CA ALA A 250 -41.86 -6.56 7.99
C ALA A 250 -41.05 -7.87 8.02
N ASP A 251 -39.74 -7.71 8.03
CA ASP A 251 -38.78 -8.53 7.29
C ASP A 251 -38.32 -9.72 8.15
N GLU A 252 -37.80 -10.77 7.50
CA GLU A 252 -37.07 -11.86 8.19
C GLU A 252 -35.88 -11.32 9.01
N CYS A 253 -35.54 -10.04 8.83
CA CYS A 253 -34.49 -9.30 9.47
C CYS A 253 -34.90 -8.44 10.67
N GLU A 254 -36.16 -8.45 11.12
CA GLU A 254 -36.53 -7.79 12.39
C GLU A 254 -36.15 -8.64 13.61
N PRO A 255 -35.25 -8.18 14.50
CA PRO A 255 -34.76 -8.98 15.61
C PRO A 255 -35.87 -9.34 16.61
N ALA A 256 -35.96 -10.63 16.96
CA ALA A 256 -36.93 -11.09 17.95
C ALA A 256 -36.46 -10.80 19.39
N SER A 257 -35.18 -10.45 19.57
CA SER A 257 -34.58 -10.07 20.85
C SER A 257 -33.31 -9.26 20.63
N ALA A 258 -32.87 -8.52 21.65
CA ALA A 258 -31.59 -7.79 21.62
C ALA A 258 -30.34 -8.68 21.54
N ALA A 259 -30.49 -10.01 21.60
CA ALA A 259 -29.37 -10.94 21.38
C ALA A 259 -29.25 -11.39 19.92
N GLU A 260 -30.23 -11.04 19.08
CA GLU A 260 -30.17 -11.25 17.62
C GLU A 260 -29.77 -9.97 16.88
N ASP A 261 -29.57 -8.85 17.59
CA ASP A 261 -29.22 -7.52 17.10
C ASP A 261 -28.27 -6.91 18.13
N CYS A 262 -27.02 -7.34 18.06
CA CYS A 262 -26.02 -7.01 19.07
C CYS A 262 -25.60 -5.54 18.99
N ASN A 263 -25.55 -4.96 17.78
CA ASN A 263 -25.21 -3.56 17.53
C ASN A 263 -26.40 -2.60 17.76
N GLY A 264 -27.61 -3.13 17.95
CA GLY A 264 -28.82 -2.38 18.30
C GLY A 264 -29.37 -1.52 17.17
N ASN A 265 -29.05 -1.84 15.92
CA ASN A 265 -29.46 -1.08 14.75
C ASN A 265 -30.89 -1.43 14.27
N GLY A 266 -31.56 -2.40 14.91
CA GLY A 266 -32.91 -2.85 14.57
C GLY A 266 -32.95 -3.90 13.45
N ILE A 267 -31.79 -4.40 13.03
CA ILE A 267 -31.59 -5.46 12.04
C ILE A 267 -30.97 -6.66 12.76
N LYS A 268 -31.37 -7.88 12.39
CA LYS A 268 -30.71 -9.07 12.91
C LYS A 268 -29.26 -9.14 12.45
N ASP A 269 -28.36 -9.54 13.34
CA ASP A 269 -26.96 -9.87 13.07
C ASP A 269 -26.79 -10.73 11.81
N SER A 270 -27.61 -11.78 11.68
CA SER A 270 -27.58 -12.67 10.50
C SER A 270 -27.87 -11.95 9.19
N CYS A 271 -28.73 -10.93 9.24
CA CYS A 271 -29.02 -10.10 8.09
C CYS A 271 -27.99 -8.99 7.90
N ASP A 272 -27.47 -8.38 8.97
CA ASP A 272 -26.36 -7.43 8.86
C ASP A 272 -25.16 -8.05 8.14
N ILE A 273 -24.83 -9.29 8.48
CA ILE A 273 -23.75 -10.06 7.84
C ILE A 273 -24.15 -10.49 6.42
N ALA A 274 -25.25 -11.23 6.27
CA ALA A 274 -25.49 -12.00 5.06
C ALA A 274 -26.40 -11.31 4.03
N LYS A 275 -27.32 -10.43 4.46
CA LYS A 275 -28.30 -9.77 3.57
C LYS A 275 -27.89 -8.34 3.22
N PHE A 276 -27.44 -7.58 4.21
CA PHE A 276 -27.14 -6.15 4.09
C PHE A 276 -25.63 -5.87 3.93
N GLY A 277 -24.76 -6.74 4.44
CA GLY A 277 -23.30 -6.55 4.40
C GLY A 277 -22.86 -5.29 5.15
N THR A 278 -23.62 -4.91 6.18
CA THR A 278 -23.39 -3.76 7.07
C THR A 278 -22.45 -4.10 8.21
N SER A 279 -22.31 -5.40 8.54
CA SER A 279 -21.40 -5.90 9.56
C SER A 279 -20.48 -6.98 8.98
N ARG A 280 -19.26 -7.05 9.51
CA ARG A 280 -18.27 -8.05 9.11
C ARG A 280 -18.34 -9.26 10.04
N ASP A 281 -18.17 -10.46 9.49
CA ASP A 281 -18.03 -11.72 10.24
C ASP A 281 -16.91 -12.52 9.59
N CYS A 282 -15.67 -12.16 9.92
CA CYS A 282 -14.52 -12.67 9.19
C CYS A 282 -14.16 -14.11 9.61
N ASN A 283 -14.55 -14.52 10.82
CA ASN A 283 -14.35 -15.89 11.31
C ASN A 283 -15.54 -16.82 11.00
N LEU A 284 -16.61 -16.28 10.38
CA LEU A 284 -17.82 -16.98 9.94
C LEU A 284 -18.56 -17.68 11.07
N ASN A 285 -18.53 -17.10 12.27
CA ASN A 285 -19.20 -17.68 13.44
C ASN A 285 -20.65 -17.21 13.59
N GLY A 286 -21.10 -16.28 12.74
CA GLY A 286 -22.46 -15.73 12.71
C GLY A 286 -22.68 -14.57 13.69
N ILE A 287 -21.63 -14.05 14.32
CA ILE A 287 -21.64 -12.86 15.18
C ILE A 287 -20.82 -11.77 14.48
N PRO A 288 -21.34 -10.55 14.36
CA PRO A 288 -20.56 -9.42 13.86
C PRO A 288 -19.27 -9.20 14.66
N ASP A 289 -18.15 -9.00 13.95
CA ASP A 289 -16.83 -8.73 14.55
C ASP A 289 -16.90 -7.56 15.54
N GLU A 290 -17.62 -6.48 15.18
CA GLU A 290 -17.83 -5.32 16.06
C GLU A 290 -18.47 -5.68 17.41
N CYS A 291 -19.32 -6.71 17.44
CA CYS A 291 -19.96 -7.21 18.65
C CYS A 291 -19.04 -8.16 19.43
N GLU A 292 -18.20 -8.93 18.74
CA GLU A 292 -17.16 -9.72 19.40
C GLU A 292 -16.15 -8.80 20.11
N ILE A 293 -15.73 -7.72 19.45
CA ILE A 293 -14.81 -6.71 19.98
C ILE A 293 -15.43 -5.97 21.16
N GLU A 294 -16.72 -5.63 21.11
CA GLU A 294 -17.41 -5.04 22.27
C GLU A 294 -17.43 -6.00 23.48
N ALA A 295 -17.61 -7.30 23.23
CA ALA A 295 -17.65 -8.33 24.27
C ALA A 295 -16.27 -8.62 24.89
N ASP A 296 -15.22 -8.65 24.07
CA ASP A 296 -13.84 -8.83 24.50
C ASP A 296 -12.89 -7.93 23.68
N PRO A 297 -12.62 -6.69 24.14
CA PRO A 297 -11.71 -5.79 23.44
C PRO A 297 -10.25 -6.29 23.36
N GLY A 298 -9.92 -7.42 24.01
CA GLY A 298 -8.61 -8.04 23.93
C GLY A 298 -8.36 -8.83 22.65
N ILE A 299 -9.41 -9.09 21.86
CA ILE A 299 -9.33 -9.82 20.57
C ILE A 299 -9.08 -8.88 19.37
N ASP A 300 -9.08 -7.57 19.57
CA ASP A 300 -8.70 -6.52 18.61
C ASP A 300 -7.66 -5.64 19.31
N CYS A 301 -6.43 -6.15 19.38
CA CYS A 301 -5.42 -5.55 20.25
C CYS A 301 -4.89 -4.22 19.69
N ASP A 302 -4.85 -4.10 18.36
CA ASP A 302 -4.34 -2.94 17.63
C ASP A 302 -5.45 -1.90 17.37
N LYS A 303 -6.71 -2.28 17.62
CA LYS A 303 -7.91 -1.44 17.63
C LYS A 303 -8.29 -0.94 16.25
N ASN A 304 -8.07 -1.76 15.24
CA ASN A 304 -8.38 -1.43 13.87
C ASN A 304 -9.82 -1.85 13.48
N GLY A 305 -10.58 -2.46 14.40
CA GLY A 305 -11.96 -2.90 14.18
C GLY A 305 -12.06 -4.28 13.52
N VAL A 306 -10.93 -4.98 13.37
CA VAL A 306 -10.79 -6.34 12.86
C VAL A 306 -10.35 -7.20 14.03
N ILE A 307 -10.92 -8.39 14.20
CA ILE A 307 -10.44 -9.30 15.24
C ILE A 307 -9.10 -9.92 14.83
N ASP A 308 -8.16 -10.02 15.77
CA ASP A 308 -6.80 -10.53 15.61
C ASP A 308 -6.79 -11.90 14.89
N THR A 309 -7.78 -12.77 15.16
CA THR A 309 -7.87 -14.10 14.53
C THR A 309 -8.10 -14.07 13.03
N CYS A 310 -8.65 -12.98 12.51
CA CYS A 310 -8.84 -12.78 11.07
C CYS A 310 -7.64 -12.12 10.40
N GLU A 311 -6.66 -11.69 11.19
CA GLU A 311 -5.46 -11.00 10.75
C GLU A 311 -4.22 -11.85 10.89
N ALA A 312 -4.21 -12.75 11.87
CA ALA A 312 -3.08 -13.62 12.17
C ALA A 312 -2.52 -14.28 10.91
N ALA A 313 -3.37 -14.78 10.01
CA ALA A 313 -2.87 -15.40 8.77
C ALA A 313 -2.01 -14.45 7.91
N ALA A 314 -2.24 -13.13 7.98
CA ALA A 314 -1.55 -12.11 7.20
C ALA A 314 -0.47 -11.32 7.96
N PHE A 315 -0.60 -11.20 9.27
CA PHE A 315 0.20 -10.32 10.12
C PHE A 315 0.80 -11.03 11.34
N ASP A 316 1.00 -12.35 11.30
CA ASP A 316 1.72 -13.14 12.32
C ASP A 316 2.93 -13.81 11.66
N CYS A 317 4.05 -13.08 11.60
CA CYS A 317 5.23 -13.53 10.87
C CYS A 317 5.95 -14.69 11.58
N ASN A 318 5.85 -14.79 12.91
CA ASN A 318 6.48 -15.86 13.70
C ASN A 318 5.56 -17.10 13.85
N GLY A 319 4.30 -17.02 13.41
CA GLY A 319 3.33 -18.10 13.39
C GLY A 319 2.85 -18.55 14.78
N ASN A 320 2.90 -17.67 15.78
CA ASN A 320 2.57 -18.02 17.16
C ASN A 320 1.06 -17.89 17.50
N GLY A 321 0.26 -17.36 16.57
CA GLY A 321 -1.17 -17.10 16.68
C GLY A 321 -1.54 -15.72 17.22
N ILE A 322 -0.57 -14.80 17.37
CA ILE A 322 -0.72 -13.42 17.82
C ILE A 322 -0.18 -12.53 16.70
N ILE A 323 -0.93 -11.50 16.30
CA ILE A 323 -0.42 -10.58 15.27
C ILE A 323 0.80 -9.81 15.79
N ASP A 324 1.70 -9.51 14.87
CA ASP A 324 2.97 -8.80 15.04
C ASP A 324 2.80 -7.52 15.91
N ALA A 325 1.78 -6.70 15.59
CA ALA A 325 1.46 -5.50 16.34
C ALA A 325 1.17 -5.78 17.83
N CYS A 326 0.49 -6.89 18.14
CA CYS A 326 0.23 -7.29 19.51
C CYS A 326 1.48 -7.85 20.20
N ASP A 327 2.30 -8.62 19.49
CA ASP A 327 3.53 -9.20 20.04
C ASP A 327 4.48 -8.09 20.49
N ILE A 328 4.66 -7.07 19.65
CA ILE A 328 5.45 -5.87 19.96
C ILE A 328 4.82 -5.11 21.13
N ALA A 329 3.51 -4.82 21.08
CA ALA A 329 2.82 -4.05 22.13
C ALA A 329 2.87 -4.74 23.51
N ARG A 330 2.91 -6.08 23.54
CA ARG A 330 3.01 -6.90 24.76
C ARG A 330 4.46 -7.14 25.19
N GLY A 331 5.44 -6.71 24.39
CA GLY A 331 6.87 -6.92 24.61
C GLY A 331 7.27 -8.40 24.54
N LEU A 332 6.54 -9.18 23.75
CA LEU A 332 6.85 -10.58 23.43
C LEU A 332 7.93 -10.65 22.35
N GLU A 333 7.89 -9.71 21.41
CA GLU A 333 8.93 -9.49 20.41
C GLU A 333 9.58 -8.12 20.56
N LYS A 334 10.76 -7.96 19.96
CA LYS A 334 11.44 -6.67 19.82
C LYS A 334 11.14 -6.07 18.45
N ASP A 335 11.14 -4.75 18.41
CA ASP A 335 11.02 -3.92 17.21
C ASP A 335 11.93 -2.72 17.48
N CYS A 336 13.21 -2.85 17.13
CA CYS A 336 14.23 -1.84 17.47
C CYS A 336 14.15 -0.62 16.55
N ASN A 337 13.72 -0.80 15.29
CA ASN A 337 13.59 0.26 14.29
C ASN A 337 12.19 0.92 14.30
N LEU A 338 11.25 0.37 15.06
CA LEU A 338 9.87 0.85 15.23
C LEU A 338 9.06 0.83 13.93
N ASN A 339 9.36 -0.10 13.02
CA ASN A 339 8.64 -0.26 11.75
C ASN A 339 7.35 -1.11 11.90
N GLY A 340 7.08 -1.64 13.10
CA GLY A 340 5.91 -2.47 13.38
C GLY A 340 6.04 -3.92 12.93
N ILE A 341 7.22 -4.34 12.46
CA ILE A 341 7.57 -5.72 12.14
C ILE A 341 8.52 -6.23 13.24
N PRO A 342 8.28 -7.42 13.81
CA PRO A 342 9.20 -8.01 14.77
C PRO A 342 10.61 -8.18 14.17
N ASP A 343 11.63 -7.76 14.91
CA ASP A 343 13.05 -7.89 14.53
C ASP A 343 13.40 -9.34 14.12
N SER A 344 12.79 -10.34 14.78
CA SER A 344 12.97 -11.76 14.48
C SER A 344 12.50 -12.15 13.06
N CYS A 345 11.56 -11.40 12.51
CA CYS A 345 11.01 -11.59 11.16
C CYS A 345 11.75 -10.78 10.11
N GLU A 346 12.50 -9.76 10.53
CA GLU A 346 13.35 -8.96 9.65
C GLU A 346 14.69 -9.62 9.31
N LEU A 347 15.12 -10.60 10.10
CA LEU A 347 16.34 -11.39 9.84
C LEU A 347 16.20 -12.40 8.70
N ALA A 348 14.97 -12.78 8.34
CA ALA A 348 14.70 -13.73 7.28
C ALA A 348 14.63 -13.00 5.93
N ILE A 349 15.79 -12.72 5.31
CA ILE A 349 15.87 -12.10 3.98
C ILE A 349 16.62 -13.02 3.01
N ALA A 350 16.46 -12.78 1.71
CA ALA A 350 17.34 -13.32 0.68
C ALA A 350 18.10 -12.17 0.00
N GLN A 351 19.43 -12.25 -0.07
CA GLN A 351 20.29 -11.20 -0.61
C GLN A 351 21.38 -11.77 -1.53
N TRP A 352 21.61 -11.09 -2.66
CA TRP A 352 22.65 -11.39 -3.63
C TRP A 352 23.45 -10.13 -3.94
N ASP A 353 24.78 -10.18 -3.77
CA ASP A 353 25.66 -9.00 -3.81
C ASP A 353 26.52 -8.91 -5.08
N PHE A 354 26.46 -9.91 -5.97
CA PHE A 354 27.15 -9.92 -7.27
C PHE A 354 28.66 -9.56 -7.22
N ASP A 355 29.32 -9.83 -6.10
CA ASP A 355 30.70 -9.45 -5.78
C ASP A 355 31.75 -10.43 -6.33
N GLY A 356 31.40 -11.18 -7.38
CA GLY A 356 32.22 -12.18 -8.04
C GLY A 356 31.62 -13.59 -8.07
N ASP A 357 30.47 -13.77 -7.41
CA ASP A 357 29.63 -14.96 -7.53
C ASP A 357 28.12 -14.60 -7.52
N LEU A 358 27.27 -15.63 -7.63
CA LEU A 358 25.80 -15.51 -7.62
C LEU A 358 25.19 -16.07 -6.32
N ALA A 359 26.02 -16.34 -5.29
CA ALA A 359 25.59 -16.99 -4.07
C ALA A 359 24.70 -16.05 -3.24
N GLU A 360 23.75 -16.65 -2.52
CA GLU A 360 22.93 -15.91 -1.57
C GLU A 360 23.73 -15.70 -0.26
N ALA A 361 23.78 -14.45 0.23
CA ALA A 361 24.66 -14.01 1.31
C ALA A 361 24.33 -14.65 2.69
N GLY A 362 23.07 -15.06 2.90
CA GLY A 362 22.56 -15.80 4.06
C GLY A 362 22.77 -17.32 3.98
N GLY A 363 23.27 -17.87 2.87
CA GLY A 363 23.48 -19.30 2.65
C GLY A 363 22.30 -20.05 2.01
N GLY A 364 21.38 -19.32 1.37
CA GLY A 364 20.32 -19.84 0.51
C GLY A 364 20.82 -20.33 -0.86
N GLU A 365 19.89 -20.44 -1.82
CA GLU A 365 20.19 -20.95 -3.16
C GLU A 365 20.83 -19.88 -4.06
N GLU A 366 21.83 -20.30 -4.85
CA GLU A 366 22.51 -19.46 -5.85
C GLU A 366 21.54 -19.08 -6.98
N LEU A 367 21.64 -17.85 -7.52
CA LEU A 367 20.89 -17.48 -8.71
C LEU A 367 21.28 -18.36 -9.90
N VAL A 368 20.29 -18.81 -10.67
CA VAL A 368 20.53 -19.64 -11.86
C VAL A 368 20.37 -18.77 -13.12
N PRO A 369 21.42 -18.54 -13.92
CA PRO A 369 21.31 -17.83 -15.19
C PRO A 369 20.33 -18.51 -16.15
N TYR A 370 19.47 -17.73 -16.79
CA TYR A 370 18.40 -18.20 -17.67
C TYR A 370 18.34 -17.36 -18.95
N ALA A 371 18.06 -18.00 -20.09
CA ALA A 371 17.93 -17.31 -21.37
C ALA A 371 16.45 -17.04 -21.69
N THR A 372 16.15 -15.79 -21.98
CA THR A 372 14.85 -15.30 -22.47
C THR A 372 15.02 -14.68 -23.85
N MET A 373 13.95 -14.54 -24.63
CA MET A 373 14.06 -13.95 -25.96
C MET A 373 14.59 -12.52 -25.86
N PRO A 374 15.60 -12.11 -26.67
CA PRO A 374 16.07 -12.75 -27.91
C PRO A 374 17.28 -13.70 -27.77
N ALA A 375 17.80 -13.90 -26.55
CA ALA A 375 18.94 -14.78 -26.33
C ALA A 375 18.55 -16.26 -26.43
N ILE A 376 19.53 -17.11 -26.71
CA ILE A 376 19.37 -18.57 -26.75
C ILE A 376 20.12 -19.23 -25.58
N GLU A 377 21.13 -18.55 -25.05
CA GLU A 377 21.92 -18.93 -23.89
C GLU A 377 22.14 -17.66 -23.04
N PRO A 378 22.17 -17.76 -21.71
CA PRO A 378 22.46 -16.62 -20.85
C PRO A 378 23.92 -16.22 -21.00
N GLU A 379 24.19 -14.91 -21.14
CA GLU A 379 25.54 -14.36 -21.19
C GLU A 379 25.68 -13.20 -20.20
N PHE A 380 26.59 -13.37 -19.23
CA PHE A 380 26.96 -12.36 -18.24
C PHE A 380 28.44 -12.47 -17.86
N GLU A 381 29.00 -11.40 -17.31
CA GLU A 381 30.37 -11.35 -16.76
C GLU A 381 30.44 -10.44 -15.53
N TYR A 382 31.46 -10.64 -14.70
CA TYR A 382 31.76 -9.70 -13.62
C TYR A 382 32.66 -8.58 -14.13
N ASP A 383 32.32 -7.34 -13.78
CA ASP A 383 33.05 -6.13 -14.17
C ASP A 383 33.19 -5.19 -12.95
N ASN A 384 34.04 -4.18 -13.08
CA ASN A 384 34.14 -3.11 -12.08
C ASN A 384 33.36 -1.89 -12.58
N ALA A 385 32.45 -1.38 -11.76
CA ALA A 385 31.68 -0.18 -12.05
C ALA A 385 31.89 0.90 -10.98
N ASP A 386 31.85 2.16 -11.42
CA ASP A 386 31.80 3.33 -10.54
C ASP A 386 30.34 3.57 -10.12
N ILE A 387 30.08 3.54 -8.81
CA ILE A 387 28.78 3.80 -8.19
C ILE A 387 28.98 4.89 -7.15
N GLY A 388 28.47 6.10 -7.41
CA GLY A 388 28.61 7.21 -6.47
C GLY A 388 30.04 7.73 -6.26
N GLY A 389 31.02 7.32 -7.08
CA GLY A 389 32.44 7.69 -6.97
C GLY A 389 33.35 6.61 -6.38
N ASP A 390 32.76 5.49 -5.92
CA ASP A 390 33.47 4.32 -5.43
C ASP A 390 33.32 3.14 -6.39
N THR A 391 34.27 2.21 -6.37
CA THR A 391 34.28 1.05 -7.28
C THR A 391 33.65 -0.16 -6.63
N ALA A 392 32.70 -0.80 -7.33
CA ALA A 392 32.09 -2.07 -6.96
C ALA A 392 32.35 -3.16 -8.02
N VAL A 393 32.43 -4.42 -7.59
CA VAL A 393 32.31 -5.57 -8.49
C VAL A 393 30.83 -5.79 -8.73
N ILE A 394 30.44 -5.88 -10.01
CA ILE A 394 29.04 -6.02 -10.43
C ILE A 394 28.91 -7.15 -11.44
N ALA A 395 27.68 -7.62 -11.68
CA ALA A 395 27.38 -8.45 -12.84
C ALA A 395 26.83 -7.60 -14.00
N ARG A 396 27.47 -7.70 -15.16
CA ARG A 396 26.98 -7.18 -16.44
C ARG A 396 26.34 -8.32 -17.21
N PHE A 397 25.06 -8.19 -17.55
CA PHE A 397 24.31 -9.20 -18.28
C PHE A 397 23.82 -8.66 -19.62
N SER A 398 23.93 -9.49 -20.65
CA SER A 398 23.49 -9.15 -22.01
C SER A 398 21.97 -9.21 -22.15
N ARG A 399 21.44 -8.55 -23.20
CA ARG A 399 20.02 -8.63 -23.55
C ARG A 399 19.55 -10.07 -23.73
N GLY A 400 18.44 -10.43 -23.09
CA GLY A 400 17.89 -11.80 -23.04
C GLY A 400 18.52 -12.69 -21.97
N THR A 401 19.38 -12.16 -21.11
CA THR A 401 19.86 -12.87 -19.91
C THR A 401 19.02 -12.48 -18.71
N ALA A 402 18.43 -13.47 -18.07
CA ALA A 402 17.68 -13.37 -16.83
C ALA A 402 18.34 -14.21 -15.73
N PHE A 403 17.90 -14.04 -14.49
CA PHE A 403 18.31 -14.87 -13.37
C PHE A 403 17.08 -15.46 -12.68
N GLN A 404 17.01 -16.78 -12.61
CA GLN A 404 16.01 -17.46 -11.80
C GLN A 404 16.46 -17.38 -10.34
N LEU A 405 15.58 -16.83 -9.50
CA LEU A 405 15.77 -16.77 -8.06
C LEU A 405 14.93 -17.86 -7.39
N THR A 406 15.46 -18.44 -6.32
CA THR A 406 14.76 -19.40 -5.46
C THR A 406 14.90 -18.90 -4.02
N HIS A 407 13.79 -18.82 -3.28
CA HIS A 407 13.80 -18.34 -1.90
C HIS A 407 13.11 -19.34 -0.96
N ASP A 408 13.49 -19.32 0.32
CA ASP A 408 12.94 -20.18 1.37
C ASP A 408 12.11 -19.42 2.42
N LEU A 409 11.77 -18.15 2.13
CA LEU A 409 10.97 -17.26 2.99
C LEU A 409 9.54 -17.74 3.30
N GLY A 410 9.06 -18.78 2.63
CA GLY A 410 7.72 -19.33 2.83
C GLY A 410 6.59 -18.41 2.32
N GLY A 411 5.35 -18.78 2.66
CA GLY A 411 4.16 -17.98 2.36
C GLY A 411 3.74 -17.09 3.53
N ASN A 412 3.16 -15.93 3.24
CA ASN A 412 2.66 -14.98 4.23
C ASN A 412 1.41 -14.25 3.70
N GLY A 413 0.92 -13.23 4.41
CA GLY A 413 -0.20 -12.40 3.94
C GLY A 413 -1.51 -13.16 3.79
N GLY A 414 -1.72 -14.27 4.49
CA GLY A 414 -2.95 -15.06 4.44
C GLY A 414 -3.05 -16.06 3.28
N GLY A 415 -1.99 -16.21 2.46
CA GLY A 415 -1.95 -17.14 1.34
C GLY A 415 -0.87 -18.22 1.46
N MET A 416 -0.76 -19.06 0.43
CA MET A 416 0.25 -20.11 0.29
C MET A 416 1.61 -19.58 -0.16
N TYR A 417 1.63 -18.42 -0.82
CA TYR A 417 2.81 -17.81 -1.42
C TYR A 417 3.22 -16.53 -0.66
N LEU A 418 4.33 -15.92 -1.07
CA LEU A 418 4.78 -14.66 -0.49
C LEU A 418 3.90 -13.52 -1.03
N ASN A 419 2.93 -13.09 -0.22
CA ASN A 419 1.93 -12.09 -0.56
C ASN A 419 2.25 -10.70 0.01
N ARG A 420 3.20 -10.62 0.95
CA ARG A 420 3.72 -9.39 1.53
C ARG A 420 5.24 -9.42 1.41
N TYR A 421 5.83 -8.51 0.66
CA TYR A 421 7.28 -8.48 0.45
C TYR A 421 7.78 -7.14 -0.07
N THR A 422 9.10 -6.96 0.00
CA THR A 422 9.79 -5.88 -0.72
C THR A 422 10.94 -6.48 -1.52
N LEU A 423 10.92 -6.28 -2.84
CA LEU A 423 12.05 -6.56 -3.71
C LEU A 423 12.82 -5.27 -3.93
N ILE A 424 14.13 -5.29 -3.69
CA ILE A 424 15.02 -4.14 -3.81
C ILE A 424 16.18 -4.54 -4.73
N MET A 425 16.58 -3.66 -5.63
CA MET A 425 17.71 -3.91 -6.53
C MET A 425 18.48 -2.64 -6.87
N ASP A 426 19.81 -2.76 -6.89
CA ASP A 426 20.71 -1.75 -7.41
C ASP A 426 21.08 -2.10 -8.85
N VAL A 427 20.59 -1.31 -9.80
CA VAL A 427 20.71 -1.60 -11.24
C VAL A 427 21.09 -0.37 -12.06
N GLN A 428 21.71 -0.61 -13.21
CA GLN A 428 21.95 0.38 -14.24
C GLN A 428 21.69 -0.24 -15.62
N PHE A 429 20.96 0.49 -16.46
CA PHE A 429 20.76 0.12 -17.87
C PHE A 429 21.50 1.12 -18.77
N PRO A 430 22.64 0.74 -19.40
CA PRO A 430 23.44 1.70 -20.19
C PRO A 430 22.72 2.23 -21.44
N ASP A 431 21.96 1.37 -22.12
CA ASP A 431 21.22 1.70 -23.33
C ASP A 431 20.05 0.71 -23.51
N ARG A 432 18.83 1.19 -23.28
CA ARG A 432 17.60 0.38 -23.46
C ARG A 432 17.02 0.49 -24.87
N SER A 433 17.68 1.17 -25.81
CA SER A 433 17.11 1.42 -27.14
C SER A 433 16.84 0.15 -27.95
N LEU A 434 17.61 -0.92 -27.72
CA LEU A 434 17.46 -2.20 -28.42
C LEU A 434 16.20 -2.99 -28.02
N SER A 435 15.71 -2.80 -26.80
CA SER A 435 14.43 -3.34 -26.29
C SER A 435 13.27 -2.34 -26.48
N GLY A 436 13.44 -1.34 -27.35
CA GLY A 436 12.42 -0.30 -27.56
C GLY A 436 12.30 0.70 -26.40
N GLY A 437 13.27 0.74 -25.50
CA GLY A 437 13.27 1.56 -24.28
C GLY A 437 12.79 0.83 -23.04
N TRP A 438 12.37 -0.44 -23.15
CA TRP A 438 11.89 -1.23 -22.02
C TRP A 438 13.02 -1.91 -21.26
N ALA A 439 12.82 -2.13 -19.96
CA ALA A 439 13.60 -3.08 -19.20
C ALA A 439 12.69 -3.81 -18.22
N ALA A 440 12.53 -5.12 -18.40
CA ALA A 440 11.91 -5.97 -17.39
C ALA A 440 12.81 -6.07 -16.15
N LEU A 441 12.20 -5.99 -14.96
CA LEU A 441 12.90 -6.04 -13.68
C LEU A 441 12.57 -7.33 -12.93
N PHE A 442 11.28 -7.68 -12.88
CA PHE A 442 10.81 -8.79 -12.07
C PHE A 442 9.60 -9.49 -12.69
N GLN A 443 9.55 -10.81 -12.54
CA GLN A 443 8.46 -11.67 -12.96
C GLN A 443 8.21 -12.76 -11.91
N THR A 444 7.00 -12.79 -11.37
CA THR A 444 6.57 -13.73 -10.32
C THR A 444 6.11 -15.08 -10.89
N ALA A 445 5.82 -15.11 -12.20
CA ALA A 445 5.50 -16.34 -12.91
C ALA A 445 6.68 -17.32 -12.88
N ILE A 446 6.38 -18.61 -12.76
CA ILE A 446 7.37 -19.69 -12.72
C ILE A 446 7.82 -20.11 -14.13
N ASP A 447 7.16 -19.59 -15.16
CA ASP A 447 7.51 -19.75 -16.56
C ASP A 447 7.61 -18.39 -17.26
N ASP A 448 8.48 -18.33 -18.26
CA ASP A 448 8.69 -17.18 -19.15
C ASP A 448 7.65 -17.16 -20.29
N GLY A 449 6.37 -17.38 -19.92
CA GLY A 449 5.26 -17.58 -20.86
C GLY A 449 4.42 -16.33 -21.14
N GLY A 450 4.77 -15.20 -20.54
CA GLY A 450 4.10 -13.92 -20.69
C GLY A 450 4.96 -12.78 -20.16
N ASP A 451 4.48 -11.56 -20.36
CA ASP A 451 5.14 -10.33 -19.96
C ASP A 451 5.56 -10.36 -18.46
N GLY A 452 6.68 -9.70 -18.16
CA GLY A 452 7.09 -9.42 -16.79
C GLY A 452 6.02 -8.70 -15.94
N ASP A 453 6.28 -8.59 -14.64
CA ASP A 453 5.34 -8.02 -13.66
C ASP A 453 5.77 -6.63 -13.17
N TRP A 454 7.01 -6.23 -13.45
CA TRP A 454 7.54 -4.92 -13.09
C TRP A 454 8.59 -4.46 -14.09
N PHE A 455 8.42 -3.25 -14.63
CA PHE A 455 9.23 -2.73 -15.74
C PHE A 455 9.71 -1.32 -15.49
N ILE A 456 10.74 -0.94 -16.25
CA ILE A 456 11.00 0.44 -16.66
C ILE A 456 10.48 0.64 -18.09
N ASN A 457 9.66 1.67 -18.31
CA ASN A 457 9.11 2.00 -19.62
C ASN A 457 10.08 2.86 -20.48
N PRO A 458 9.74 3.12 -21.76
CA PRO A 458 10.58 3.91 -22.66
C PRO A 458 10.82 5.37 -22.23
N ASP A 459 9.95 5.92 -21.38
CA ASP A 459 10.11 7.26 -20.81
C ASP A 459 10.96 7.25 -19.52
N GLY A 460 11.34 6.06 -19.02
CA GLY A 460 12.14 5.87 -17.80
C GLY A 460 11.31 5.75 -16.51
N GLY A 461 9.97 5.75 -16.59
CA GLY A 461 9.12 5.51 -15.43
C GLY A 461 9.06 4.02 -15.07
N ILE A 462 8.96 3.71 -13.78
CA ILE A 462 8.84 2.34 -13.27
C ILE A 462 7.38 1.99 -12.95
N GLY A 463 6.96 0.75 -13.24
CA GLY A 463 5.59 0.30 -13.00
C GLY A 463 5.11 -0.77 -13.99
N ILE A 464 3.79 -0.81 -14.18
CA ILE A 464 3.09 -1.76 -15.08
C ILE A 464 1.66 -1.26 -15.36
N SER A 465 0.97 -1.86 -16.35
CA SER A 465 -0.45 -1.61 -16.67
C SER A 465 -0.79 -0.14 -16.91
N SER A 466 0.08 0.56 -17.64
CA SER A 466 -0.02 2.01 -17.96
C SER A 466 0.12 2.96 -16.77
N ASN A 467 0.41 2.46 -15.56
CA ASN A 467 0.81 3.29 -14.43
C ASN A 467 2.32 3.20 -14.24
N TYR A 468 3.01 4.27 -14.62
CA TYR A 468 4.46 4.39 -14.53
C TYR A 468 4.78 5.72 -13.86
N GLY A 469 5.69 5.69 -12.87
CA GLY A 469 6.11 6.88 -12.14
C GLY A 469 7.60 6.82 -11.77
N GLY A 470 8.10 7.88 -11.13
CA GLY A 470 9.54 8.04 -10.91
C GLY A 470 10.35 8.20 -12.20
N MET A 471 11.67 8.16 -12.10
CA MET A 471 12.59 8.27 -13.23
C MET A 471 13.84 7.40 -13.00
N ALA A 472 13.89 6.22 -13.63
CA ALA A 472 15.03 5.32 -13.69
C ALA A 472 15.59 5.32 -15.13
N GLY A 473 16.28 6.42 -15.49
CA GLY A 473 16.76 6.66 -16.85
C GLY A 473 18.05 5.91 -17.19
N ASP A 474 18.38 5.85 -18.48
CA ASP A 474 19.57 5.14 -18.97
C ASP A 474 20.87 5.74 -18.43
N GLY A 475 21.86 4.88 -18.19
CA GLY A 475 23.23 5.25 -17.87
C GLY A 475 23.49 5.72 -16.43
N ASN A 476 22.47 5.76 -15.57
CA ASN A 476 22.63 6.04 -14.14
C ASN A 476 22.36 4.79 -13.32
N TRP A 477 23.05 4.67 -12.18
CA TRP A 477 22.70 3.69 -11.16
C TRP A 477 21.48 4.15 -10.38
N HIS A 478 20.56 3.22 -10.13
CA HIS A 478 19.37 3.45 -9.36
C HIS A 478 19.15 2.31 -8.37
N ARG A 479 18.69 2.66 -7.17
CA ARG A 479 18.10 1.71 -6.21
C ARG A 479 16.60 1.69 -6.43
N LEU A 480 16.09 0.57 -6.93
CA LEU A 480 14.66 0.38 -7.22
C LEU A 480 14.06 -0.50 -6.13
N ALA A 481 12.88 -0.14 -5.62
CA ALA A 481 12.14 -0.98 -4.68
C ALA A 481 10.69 -1.19 -5.13
N LEU A 482 10.20 -2.42 -4.99
CA LEU A 482 8.81 -2.84 -5.17
C LEU A 482 8.31 -3.40 -3.83
N ALA A 483 7.50 -2.61 -3.12
CA ALA A 483 6.84 -3.04 -1.88
C ALA A 483 5.42 -3.53 -2.21
N VAL A 484 5.11 -4.79 -1.90
CA VAL A 484 3.86 -5.46 -2.20
C VAL A 484 3.16 -5.85 -0.90
N ASP A 485 1.89 -5.46 -0.76
CA ASP A 485 1.00 -5.86 0.33
C ASP A 485 -0.36 -6.26 -0.26
N LEU A 486 -0.50 -7.53 -0.62
CA LEU A 486 -1.73 -8.04 -1.24
C LEU A 486 -2.93 -8.09 -0.30
N PRO A 487 -2.79 -8.34 1.03
CA PRO A 487 -3.89 -8.13 1.98
C PRO A 487 -4.44 -6.71 1.98
N GLN A 488 -3.57 -5.70 1.89
CA GLN A 488 -3.98 -4.30 1.76
C GLN A 488 -4.34 -3.91 0.32
N GLY A 489 -4.15 -4.83 -0.62
CA GLY A 489 -4.51 -4.65 -1.99
C GLY A 489 -3.58 -3.72 -2.77
N THR A 490 -2.30 -3.60 -2.40
CA THR A 490 -1.39 -2.60 -2.98
C THR A 490 -0.04 -3.17 -3.42
N TYR A 491 0.56 -2.53 -4.41
CA TYR A 491 1.99 -2.61 -4.67
C TYR A 491 2.53 -1.25 -5.11
N THR A 492 3.67 -0.88 -4.54
CA THR A 492 4.22 0.47 -4.61
C THR A 492 5.65 0.40 -5.10
N SER A 493 5.96 1.19 -6.12
CA SER A 493 7.32 1.32 -6.65
C SER A 493 8.01 2.56 -6.10
N TYR A 494 9.32 2.47 -5.90
CA TYR A 494 10.19 3.56 -5.47
C TYR A 494 11.47 3.61 -6.32
N VAL A 495 12.00 4.81 -6.51
CA VAL A 495 13.30 5.08 -7.15
C VAL A 495 14.15 5.90 -6.20
N ASP A 496 15.32 5.40 -5.83
CA ASP A 496 16.32 6.07 -4.99
C ASP A 496 15.72 6.61 -3.68
N GLY A 497 14.92 5.78 -3.02
CA GLY A 497 14.22 6.10 -1.78
C GLY A 497 12.97 6.98 -1.95
N VAL A 498 12.62 7.38 -3.17
CA VAL A 498 11.48 8.27 -3.44
C VAL A 498 10.31 7.51 -4.03
N PHE A 499 9.10 7.76 -3.53
CA PHE A 499 7.86 7.23 -4.08
C PHE A 499 7.74 7.51 -5.59
N ALA A 500 7.48 6.46 -6.37
CA ALA A 500 7.35 6.56 -7.81
C ALA A 500 5.88 6.43 -8.25
N GLN A 501 5.24 5.31 -7.93
CA GLN A 501 3.83 5.04 -8.26
C GLN A 501 3.27 3.95 -7.33
N GLN A 502 1.94 3.88 -7.23
CA GLN A 502 1.24 2.79 -6.57
C GLN A 502 0.09 2.31 -7.44
N ASN A 503 -0.10 1.00 -7.47
CA ASN A 503 -1.23 0.33 -8.07
C ASN A 503 -2.01 -0.45 -7.01
N GLN A 504 -3.28 -0.74 -7.31
CA GLN A 504 -4.15 -1.56 -6.48
C GLN A 504 -4.39 -2.92 -7.13
N THR A 505 -4.30 -3.99 -6.33
CA THR A 505 -4.60 -5.38 -6.71
C THR A 505 -4.88 -6.19 -5.44
N ALA A 506 -5.97 -6.94 -5.35
CA ALA A 506 -6.44 -7.55 -4.09
C ALA A 506 -6.35 -9.08 -4.04
N GLU A 507 -5.67 -9.72 -5.00
CA GLU A 507 -5.68 -11.18 -5.08
C GLU A 507 -4.51 -11.81 -4.30
N ILE A 508 -4.81 -12.30 -3.09
CA ILE A 508 -3.94 -13.24 -2.36
C ILE A 508 -3.65 -14.46 -3.25
N ASP A 509 -2.39 -14.88 -3.28
CA ASP A 509 -1.81 -15.90 -4.16
C ASP A 509 -2.01 -15.62 -5.67
N GLY A 510 -2.37 -14.39 -6.00
CA GLY A 510 -2.61 -13.92 -7.35
C GLY A 510 -1.33 -13.61 -8.11
N ARG A 511 -1.45 -12.76 -9.13
CA ARG A 511 -0.37 -12.41 -10.05
C ARG A 511 0.90 -11.96 -9.33
N PHE A 512 0.79 -11.10 -8.33
CA PHE A 512 1.96 -10.49 -7.67
C PHE A 512 2.49 -11.30 -6.49
N ALA A 513 1.92 -12.46 -6.18
CA ALA A 513 2.44 -13.32 -5.12
C ALA A 513 3.69 -14.07 -5.60
N VAL A 514 4.78 -14.05 -4.82
CA VAL A 514 6.03 -14.73 -5.19
C VAL A 514 5.93 -16.19 -4.73
N ARG A 515 6.03 -17.10 -5.69
CA ARG A 515 6.18 -18.54 -5.41
C ARG A 515 7.63 -18.82 -5.00
N GLU A 516 7.93 -20.06 -4.63
CA GLU A 516 9.30 -20.49 -4.30
C GLU A 516 10.35 -20.06 -5.32
N THR A 517 9.98 -19.95 -6.61
CA THR A 517 10.84 -19.43 -7.67
C THR A 517 10.21 -18.26 -8.42
N ALA A 518 11.05 -17.31 -8.83
CA ALA A 518 10.69 -16.17 -9.69
C ALA A 518 11.87 -15.81 -10.61
N PHE A 519 11.68 -14.84 -11.51
CA PHE A 519 12.72 -14.38 -12.41
C PHE A 519 13.04 -12.90 -12.24
N LEU A 520 14.34 -12.60 -12.27
CA LEU A 520 14.89 -11.25 -12.42
C LEU A 520 15.20 -11.02 -13.89
N PHE A 521 14.79 -9.87 -14.41
CA PHE A 521 15.09 -9.40 -15.78
C PHE A 521 14.56 -10.29 -16.92
N ALA A 522 13.59 -11.16 -16.65
CA ALA A 522 12.92 -11.98 -17.66
C ALA A 522 11.76 -11.26 -18.35
N ASP A 523 11.56 -11.59 -19.62
CA ASP A 523 10.41 -11.19 -20.43
C ASP A 523 10.36 -12.07 -21.69
N ASP A 524 9.17 -12.41 -22.16
CA ASP A 524 8.94 -13.39 -23.22
C ASP A 524 8.92 -12.79 -24.64
N ASN A 525 8.89 -11.46 -24.77
CA ASN A 525 8.60 -10.77 -26.03
C ASN A 525 9.69 -9.77 -26.48
N GLU A 526 10.88 -9.88 -25.89
CA GLU A 526 12.08 -9.06 -26.13
C GLU A 526 12.12 -7.67 -25.46
N GLU A 527 11.29 -7.41 -24.45
CA GLU A 527 11.27 -6.18 -23.63
C GLU A 527 12.33 -6.19 -22.49
N ASN A 528 13.18 -7.22 -22.44
CA ASN A 528 14.39 -7.25 -21.60
C ASN A 528 15.55 -6.46 -22.23
N ALA A 529 16.29 -5.71 -21.41
CA ALA A 529 17.45 -4.91 -21.83
C ALA A 529 18.77 -5.53 -21.35
N GLU A 530 19.89 -5.10 -21.95
CA GLU A 530 21.22 -5.31 -21.35
C GLU A 530 21.37 -4.40 -20.12
N GLY A 531 21.91 -4.94 -19.03
CA GLY A 531 22.02 -4.21 -17.77
C GLY A 531 23.22 -4.59 -16.92
N LEU A 532 23.39 -3.82 -15.85
CA LEU A 532 24.32 -4.06 -14.76
C LEU A 532 23.50 -4.19 -13.48
N VAL A 533 23.88 -5.13 -12.62
CA VAL A 533 23.28 -5.31 -11.29
C VAL A 533 24.40 -5.39 -10.26
N ASN A 534 24.24 -4.64 -9.18
CA ASN A 534 25.15 -4.62 -8.05
C ASN A 534 24.62 -5.46 -6.90
N SER A 535 23.34 -5.32 -6.54
CA SER A 535 22.75 -6.11 -5.45
C SER A 535 21.26 -6.29 -5.63
N VAL A 536 20.71 -7.37 -5.08
CA VAL A 536 19.28 -7.67 -5.03
C VAL A 536 18.94 -8.21 -3.64
N GLN A 537 17.86 -7.71 -3.03
CA GLN A 537 17.38 -8.18 -1.73
C GLN A 537 15.86 -8.38 -1.77
N LEU A 538 15.39 -9.51 -1.23
CA LEU A 538 13.97 -9.82 -1.04
C LEU A 538 13.69 -9.92 0.46
N ARG A 539 12.76 -9.07 0.94
CA ARG A 539 12.28 -9.06 2.33
C ARG A 539 10.86 -9.61 2.42
N PRO A 540 10.49 -10.40 3.43
CA PRO A 540 9.17 -11.01 3.57
C PRO A 540 8.14 -10.07 4.22
N TYR A 541 8.31 -8.76 4.05
CA TYR A 541 7.38 -7.74 4.52
C TYR A 541 7.42 -6.52 3.58
N PRO A 542 6.33 -5.73 3.51
CA PRO A 542 6.33 -4.48 2.76
C PRO A 542 7.01 -3.42 3.62
N MET A 543 8.16 -2.92 3.17
CA MET A 543 8.86 -1.83 3.82
C MET A 543 8.02 -0.55 3.72
N SER A 544 8.04 0.23 4.79
CA SER A 544 7.44 1.55 4.82
C SER A 544 8.19 2.52 3.91
N ALA A 545 7.53 3.64 3.57
CA ALA A 545 8.16 4.70 2.78
C ALA A 545 9.39 5.29 3.50
N ASP A 546 9.36 5.39 4.84
CA ASP A 546 10.45 5.93 5.64
C ASP A 546 11.68 5.00 5.61
N GLU A 547 11.48 3.67 5.67
CA GLU A 547 12.57 2.71 5.53
C GLU A 547 13.20 2.74 4.13
N ILE A 548 12.36 2.85 3.08
CA ILE A 548 12.85 2.94 1.71
C ILE A 548 13.56 4.28 1.47
N GLU A 549 13.08 5.39 2.04
CA GLU A 549 13.77 6.69 2.01
C GLU A 549 15.14 6.59 2.68
N ALA A 550 15.24 5.89 3.81
CA ALA A 550 16.51 5.69 4.52
C ALA A 550 17.53 4.87 3.71
N LEU A 551 17.08 3.94 2.85
CA LEU A 551 17.98 3.21 1.94
C LEU A 551 18.62 4.09 0.86
N GLY A 552 18.01 5.23 0.52
CA GLY A 552 18.53 6.17 -0.48
C GLY A 552 18.73 5.57 -1.88
N GLY A 553 19.74 6.10 -2.60
CA GLY A 553 20.13 5.63 -3.93
C GLY A 553 21.14 4.49 -3.90
N ALA A 554 21.44 3.95 -5.08
CA ALA A 554 22.44 2.88 -5.22
C ALA A 554 23.84 3.33 -4.78
N ALA A 555 24.58 2.44 -4.11
CA ALA A 555 25.91 2.68 -3.59
C ALA A 555 26.87 1.52 -3.92
N ALA A 556 28.17 1.78 -3.95
CA ALA A 556 29.17 0.75 -4.24
C ALA A 556 29.19 -0.39 -3.20
N ALA A 557 28.80 -0.09 -1.96
CA ALA A 557 28.65 -1.09 -0.90
C ALA A 557 27.45 -2.04 -1.09
N GLY A 558 26.55 -1.75 -2.05
CA GLY A 558 25.34 -2.54 -2.27
C GLY A 558 24.25 -2.31 -1.23
N LEU A 559 23.35 -3.28 -1.10
CA LEU A 559 22.26 -3.26 -0.13
C LEU A 559 22.78 -3.68 1.26
N PRO A 560 22.39 -2.97 2.33
CA PRO A 560 22.85 -3.32 3.67
C PRO A 560 22.29 -4.67 4.10
N ALA A 561 23.16 -5.50 4.67
CA ALA A 561 22.75 -6.71 5.38
C ALA A 561 21.94 -6.34 6.63
N MET A 562 21.07 -7.25 7.09
CA MET A 562 20.23 -6.99 8.27
C MET A 562 20.94 -7.31 9.60
N ASP A 563 21.94 -8.19 9.56
CA ASP A 563 22.84 -8.56 10.66
C ASP A 563 24.23 -8.77 10.05
N CYS A 564 24.94 -7.67 9.86
CA CYS A 564 26.18 -7.68 9.12
C CYS A 564 27.32 -8.36 9.89
N ASN A 565 27.31 -8.28 11.22
CA ASN A 565 28.29 -8.93 12.09
C ASN A 565 27.93 -10.41 12.43
N LYS A 566 26.77 -10.87 11.96
CA LYS A 566 26.25 -12.25 12.06
C LYS A 566 26.15 -12.74 13.49
N ASN A 567 25.84 -11.85 14.43
CA ASN A 567 25.75 -12.18 15.85
C ASN A 567 24.34 -12.67 16.26
N GLY A 568 23.37 -12.64 15.35
CA GLY A 568 21.98 -13.01 15.54
C GLY A 568 21.08 -11.89 16.09
N VAL A 569 21.58 -10.65 16.14
CA VAL A 569 20.86 -9.44 16.51
C VAL A 569 20.89 -8.51 15.31
N PRO A 570 19.74 -7.96 14.85
CA PRO A 570 19.75 -7.03 13.74
C PRO A 570 20.60 -5.80 14.03
N ASP A 571 21.21 -5.24 12.99
CA ASP A 571 22.08 -4.07 13.08
C ASP A 571 21.38 -2.88 13.76
N ALA A 572 20.10 -2.66 13.45
CA ALA A 572 19.28 -1.64 14.09
C ALA A 572 19.21 -1.81 15.63
N CYS A 573 19.15 -3.05 16.13
CA CYS A 573 19.19 -3.33 17.56
C CYS A 573 20.58 -3.16 18.17
N ASP A 574 21.63 -3.52 17.44
CA ASP A 574 23.01 -3.32 17.88
C ASP A 574 23.32 -1.83 18.02
N ILE A 575 22.91 -1.01 17.05
CA ILE A 575 23.03 0.45 17.09
C ILE A 575 22.18 1.02 18.24
N ALA A 576 20.91 0.64 18.35
CA ALA A 576 20.01 1.14 19.39
C ALA A 576 20.48 0.81 20.81
N SER A 577 21.13 -0.35 20.99
CA SER A 577 21.69 -0.76 22.28
C SER A 577 23.10 -0.21 22.56
N GLY A 578 23.76 0.36 21.53
CA GLY A 578 25.15 0.80 21.57
C GLY A 578 26.16 -0.35 21.57
N ALA A 579 25.74 -1.55 21.15
CA ALA A 579 26.63 -2.68 20.91
C ALA A 579 27.51 -2.44 19.68
N SER A 580 26.94 -1.80 18.64
CA SER A 580 27.67 -1.32 17.47
C SER A 580 27.64 0.20 17.37
N ALA A 581 28.70 0.77 16.80
CA ALA A 581 28.78 2.19 16.50
C ALA A 581 28.18 2.47 15.12
N ASP A 582 27.46 3.57 15.00
CA ASP A 582 26.99 4.17 13.75
C ASP A 582 27.29 5.67 13.89
N ALA A 583 28.51 6.05 13.51
CA ALA A 583 29.02 7.38 13.77
C ALA A 583 28.45 8.43 12.81
N ASP A 584 28.06 8.02 11.60
CA ASP A 584 27.52 8.89 10.57
C ASP A 584 25.97 8.91 10.54
N GLY A 585 25.33 7.98 11.26
CA GLY A 585 23.89 7.89 11.46
C GLY A 585 23.15 7.33 10.25
N ASN A 586 23.83 6.53 9.43
CA ASN A 586 23.26 6.00 8.19
C ASN A 586 22.52 4.65 8.37
N GLY A 587 22.48 4.12 9.60
CA GLY A 587 21.77 2.90 9.94
C GLY A 587 22.54 1.60 9.64
N VAL A 588 23.76 1.69 9.11
CA VAL A 588 24.69 0.58 8.94
C VAL A 588 25.78 0.69 10.01
N PRO A 589 26.12 -0.39 10.74
CA PRO A 589 27.22 -0.34 11.69
C PRO A 589 28.56 0.02 11.04
N ASP A 590 29.34 0.91 11.67
CA ASP A 590 30.67 1.35 11.19
C ASP A 590 31.61 0.14 10.91
N GLU A 591 31.44 -0.95 11.67
CA GLU A 591 32.23 -2.19 11.52
C GLU A 591 31.91 -2.97 10.23
N CYS A 592 30.78 -2.67 9.60
CA CYS A 592 30.28 -3.31 8.39
C CYS A 592 30.46 -2.46 7.14
N GLU A 593 30.67 -1.16 7.32
CA GLU A 593 31.05 -0.25 6.25
C GLU A 593 32.55 -0.23 5.98
N ARG A 594 33.32 -0.66 6.98
CA ARG A 594 34.77 -0.76 6.83
C ARG A 594 35.10 -2.07 6.12
N PRO A 595 35.98 -2.07 5.10
CA PRO A 595 36.50 -3.32 4.56
C PRO A 595 37.06 -4.16 5.71
N PRO A 596 36.87 -5.49 5.71
CA PRO A 596 37.35 -6.36 6.78
C PRO A 596 38.81 -6.00 7.04
N GLU A 597 39.15 -5.60 8.27
CA GLU A 597 40.48 -5.07 8.55
C GLU A 597 41.53 -6.02 8.00
N THR A 598 42.27 -5.56 6.99
CA THR A 598 43.37 -6.31 6.42
C THR A 598 44.33 -6.61 7.57
N THR A 599 44.32 -7.86 8.04
CA THR A 599 45.19 -8.24 9.13
C THR A 599 46.65 -8.03 8.71
N PHE A 600 47.49 -7.59 9.64
CA PHE A 600 48.87 -7.24 9.34
C PHE A 600 49.81 -7.68 10.45
N MET A 601 51.10 -7.53 10.19
CA MET A 601 52.15 -7.67 11.21
C MET A 601 52.89 -6.34 11.37
N ARG A 602 52.73 -5.71 12.52
CA ARG A 602 53.35 -4.45 12.89
C ARG A 602 54.87 -4.53 12.74
N GLY A 603 55.42 -3.59 11.99
CA GLY A 603 56.84 -3.49 11.64
C GLY A 603 57.30 -4.25 10.39
N ASP A 604 56.43 -4.98 9.69
CA ASP A 604 56.68 -5.58 8.36
C ASP A 604 56.13 -4.64 7.27
N ALA A 605 56.75 -3.47 7.14
CA ALA A 605 56.25 -2.38 6.30
C ALA A 605 56.33 -2.68 4.80
N ASN A 606 57.12 -3.68 4.37
CA ASN A 606 57.16 -4.11 2.97
C ASN A 606 56.21 -5.28 2.66
N ALA A 607 55.54 -5.82 3.68
CA ALA A 607 54.58 -6.92 3.63
C ALA A 607 55.14 -8.21 2.99
N ASP A 608 56.41 -8.52 3.26
CA ASP A 608 57.08 -9.73 2.73
C ASP A 608 57.08 -10.92 3.70
N GLY A 609 56.48 -10.74 4.89
CA GLY A 609 56.33 -11.73 5.94
C GLY A 609 57.53 -11.78 6.89
N LYS A 610 58.50 -10.89 6.74
CA LYS A 610 59.68 -10.79 7.60
C LYS A 610 59.79 -9.38 8.15
N ARG A 611 60.21 -9.30 9.42
CA ARG A 611 60.55 -8.04 10.07
C ARG A 611 62.06 -7.93 10.08
N ASP A 612 62.63 -7.22 9.11
CA ASP A 612 64.05 -6.99 8.97
C ASP A 612 64.39 -5.54 8.57
N ILE A 613 65.64 -5.30 8.17
CA ILE A 613 66.09 -3.94 7.87
C ILE A 613 65.39 -3.35 6.64
N ALA A 614 64.85 -4.19 5.75
CA ALA A 614 64.10 -3.76 4.58
C ALA A 614 62.86 -2.97 4.96
N ASP A 615 62.22 -3.26 6.09
CA ASP A 615 61.02 -2.57 6.58
C ASP A 615 61.33 -1.14 7.03
N ALA A 616 62.38 -0.97 7.84
CA ALA A 616 62.84 0.35 8.22
C ALA A 616 63.24 1.20 7.00
N ILE A 617 63.85 0.58 5.98
CA ILE A 617 64.17 1.25 4.72
C ILE A 617 62.90 1.61 3.95
N ARG A 618 61.89 0.75 3.97
CA ARG A 618 60.58 0.97 3.32
C ARG A 618 59.87 2.18 3.93
N VAL A 619 59.81 2.26 5.26
CA VAL A 619 59.25 3.41 6.00
C VAL A 619 60.02 4.70 5.65
N LEU A 620 61.36 4.68 5.70
CA LEU A 620 62.16 5.86 5.33
C LEU A 620 62.00 6.25 3.85
N GLY A 621 61.81 5.27 2.97
CA GLY A 621 61.52 5.47 1.56
C GLY A 621 60.16 6.13 1.35
N TYR A 622 59.14 5.73 2.11
CA TYR A 622 57.83 6.38 2.12
C TYR A 622 57.93 7.85 2.58
N LEU A 623 58.62 8.11 3.68
CA LEU A 623 58.75 9.46 4.26
C LEU A 623 59.59 10.43 3.43
N PHE A 624 60.68 9.95 2.81
CA PHE A 624 61.69 10.81 2.18
C PHE A 624 61.89 10.55 0.69
N GLY A 625 61.22 9.56 0.10
CA GLY A 625 61.36 9.17 -1.30
C GLY A 625 60.56 10.02 -2.29
N GLY A 626 59.88 11.07 -1.85
CA GLY A 626 59.14 11.97 -2.74
C GLY A 626 57.95 11.31 -3.44
N GLY A 627 57.29 10.35 -2.78
CA GLY A 627 56.08 9.67 -3.28
C GLY A 627 56.33 8.43 -4.17
N THR A 628 57.58 8.07 -4.44
CA THR A 628 57.90 6.88 -5.26
C THR A 628 57.79 5.54 -4.52
N THR A 629 57.73 5.58 -3.19
CA THR A 629 57.57 4.40 -2.34
C THR A 629 56.19 4.47 -1.71
N GLN A 630 55.33 3.55 -2.11
CA GLN A 630 53.99 3.37 -1.55
C GLN A 630 54.01 2.22 -0.53
N LEU A 631 53.23 2.37 0.54
CA LEU A 631 53.01 1.34 1.56
C LEU A 631 51.60 0.82 1.36
N GLY A 632 51.44 -0.50 1.24
CA GLY A 632 50.11 -1.12 1.13
C GLY A 632 49.37 -1.17 2.46
N CYS A 633 50.08 -0.99 3.57
CA CYS A 633 49.53 -1.05 4.92
C CYS A 633 50.25 -0.05 5.80
N LEU A 634 49.55 1.01 6.19
CA LEU A 634 50.11 2.08 7.01
C LEU A 634 50.21 1.66 8.48
N ASP A 635 49.30 0.81 8.96
CA ASP A 635 49.36 0.28 10.33
C ASP A 635 50.57 -0.62 10.56
N ALA A 636 50.97 -1.39 9.53
CA ALA A 636 52.22 -2.15 9.60
C ALA A 636 53.47 -1.25 9.65
N ALA A 637 53.38 -0.04 9.08
CA ALA A 637 54.47 0.92 9.05
C ALA A 637 54.53 1.81 10.30
N ASP A 638 53.41 2.04 10.98
CA ASP A 638 53.36 2.64 12.31
C ASP A 638 53.80 1.61 13.36
N ALA A 639 55.12 1.42 13.44
CA ALA A 639 55.74 0.43 14.30
C ALA A 639 55.65 0.77 15.78
N ASN A 640 55.35 2.02 16.12
CA ASN A 640 55.26 2.48 17.49
C ASN A 640 53.84 2.72 18.00
N ASP A 641 52.85 2.65 17.11
CA ASP A 641 51.41 2.59 17.38
C ASP A 641 50.89 3.91 17.98
N GLU A 642 51.24 5.02 17.34
CA GLU A 642 50.85 6.39 17.75
C GLU A 642 49.90 7.09 16.76
N GLY A 643 49.40 6.35 15.78
CA GLY A 643 48.49 6.77 14.71
C GLY A 643 49.12 7.65 13.65
N LYS A 644 50.43 7.54 13.46
CA LYS A 644 51.21 8.29 12.46
C LYS A 644 52.44 7.51 12.02
N VAL A 645 52.62 7.41 10.71
CA VAL A 645 53.88 6.94 10.12
C VAL A 645 54.89 8.10 10.08
N ASP A 646 55.92 8.06 10.90
CA ASP A 646 57.04 8.99 10.91
C ASP A 646 58.42 8.34 11.19
N ILE A 647 59.45 9.15 11.42
CA ILE A 647 60.82 8.65 11.59
C ILE A 647 60.97 7.78 12.86
N ALA A 648 60.10 7.96 13.86
CA ALA A 648 60.07 7.19 15.08
C ALA A 648 59.79 5.71 14.79
N ASP A 649 59.02 5.38 13.75
CA ASP A 649 58.72 4.01 13.38
C ASP A 649 59.92 3.27 12.81
N ALA A 650 60.65 3.91 11.91
CA ALA A 650 61.90 3.35 11.41
C ALA A 650 62.91 3.13 12.56
N ILE A 651 62.95 4.06 13.53
CA ILE A 651 63.79 3.92 14.73
C ILE A 651 63.29 2.76 15.60
N LYS A 652 61.98 2.59 15.74
CA LYS A 652 61.34 1.54 16.53
C LYS A 652 61.63 0.15 15.95
N ILE A 653 61.49 -0.03 14.63
CA ILE A 653 61.86 -1.26 13.91
C ILE A 653 63.35 -1.56 14.13
N LEU A 654 64.25 -0.59 13.90
CA LEU A 654 65.69 -0.80 14.08
C LEU A 654 66.06 -1.07 15.54
N GLY A 655 65.37 -0.45 16.49
CA GLY A 655 65.52 -0.67 17.93
C GLY A 655 65.14 -2.08 18.35
N HIS A 656 64.06 -2.61 17.77
CA HIS A 656 63.67 -4.01 17.92
C HIS A 656 64.77 -4.95 17.39
N LEU A 657 65.24 -4.71 16.15
CA LEU A 657 66.20 -5.59 15.47
C LEU A 657 67.60 -5.61 16.10
N PHE A 658 68.11 -4.46 16.55
CA PHE A 658 69.52 -4.32 16.91
C PHE A 658 69.79 -3.88 18.35
N ALA A 659 68.80 -3.28 19.03
CA ALA A 659 68.99 -2.69 20.35
C ALA A 659 68.28 -3.45 21.48
N LEU A 660 67.64 -4.60 21.18
CA LEU A 660 66.87 -5.40 22.15
C LEU A 660 65.80 -4.55 22.86
N ALA A 661 65.17 -3.61 22.16
CA ALA A 661 64.20 -2.66 22.72
C ALA A 661 62.83 -3.27 23.07
N GLY A 662 62.68 -4.61 22.99
CA GLY A 662 61.43 -5.34 23.17
C GLY A 662 60.69 -5.60 21.85
N PRO A 663 59.63 -6.43 21.87
CA PRO A 663 58.74 -6.59 20.73
C PRO A 663 58.04 -5.26 20.38
N LEU A 664 57.55 -5.15 19.15
CA LEU A 664 56.66 -4.04 18.77
C LEU A 664 55.26 -4.25 19.41
N PRO A 665 54.41 -3.21 19.48
CA PRO A 665 53.01 -3.36 19.86
C PRO A 665 52.28 -4.40 18.98
N GLU A 666 51.23 -5.02 19.51
CA GLU A 666 50.43 -5.96 18.72
C GLU A 666 49.71 -5.22 17.57
N PRO A 667 49.42 -5.87 16.43
CA PRO A 667 49.72 -7.27 16.09
C PRO A 667 51.17 -7.45 15.62
N PHE A 668 52.06 -8.06 16.41
CA PHE A 668 53.49 -8.21 16.10
C PHE A 668 53.94 -9.67 16.01
N ALA A 669 53.36 -10.54 16.83
CA ALA A 669 53.75 -11.94 16.89
C ALA A 669 53.14 -12.79 15.77
N ALA A 670 51.95 -12.42 15.32
CA ALA A 670 51.19 -13.05 14.23
C ALA A 670 50.34 -11.98 13.53
N CYS A 671 49.76 -12.34 12.39
CA CYS A 671 48.75 -11.51 11.74
C CYS A 671 47.59 -11.24 12.70
N GLY A 672 47.12 -9.99 12.74
CA GLY A 672 45.94 -9.57 13.48
C GLY A 672 45.44 -8.22 13.02
N ALA A 673 44.25 -7.83 13.48
CA ALA A 673 43.70 -6.49 13.34
C ALA A 673 44.42 -5.50 14.28
N ASP A 674 44.25 -4.20 14.04
CA ASP A 674 44.80 -3.19 14.94
C ASP A 674 44.02 -3.15 16.28
N PRO A 675 44.65 -3.46 17.43
CA PRO A 675 43.97 -3.39 18.73
C PRO A 675 43.72 -1.95 19.21
N THR A 676 44.31 -0.94 18.56
CA THR A 676 44.22 0.48 18.89
C THR A 676 43.83 1.27 17.65
N PRO A 677 42.54 1.23 17.25
CA PRO A 677 42.08 1.84 16.01
C PRO A 677 42.39 3.33 15.92
N ASP A 678 42.87 3.77 14.75
CA ASP A 678 43.09 5.18 14.44
C ASP A 678 42.78 5.50 12.96
N ALA A 679 43.33 6.60 12.43
CA ALA A 679 43.05 7.07 11.07
C ALA A 679 43.91 6.42 9.98
N LEU A 680 44.91 5.62 10.38
CA LEU A 680 45.69 4.78 9.48
C LEU A 680 44.90 3.51 9.14
N THR A 681 45.21 2.94 7.96
CA THR A 681 44.53 1.76 7.44
C THR A 681 45.50 0.83 6.73
N CYS A 682 45.08 -0.42 6.54
CA CYS A 682 45.73 -1.39 5.69
C CYS A 682 44.89 -1.73 4.47
N GLU A 683 45.24 -1.13 3.33
CA GLU A 683 44.61 -1.40 2.03
C GLU A 683 44.96 -2.80 1.50
N SER A 684 46.19 -3.28 1.75
CA SER A 684 46.64 -4.62 1.38
C SER A 684 47.84 -5.08 2.20
N PHE A 685 47.85 -6.36 2.58
CA PHE A 685 48.97 -6.98 3.28
C PHE A 685 49.19 -8.43 2.82
N PRO A 686 49.91 -8.68 1.71
CA PRO A 686 50.01 -10.01 1.10
C PRO A 686 50.59 -11.13 1.99
N ALA A 687 51.30 -10.77 3.06
CA ALA A 687 51.87 -11.71 4.01
C ALA A 687 50.85 -12.24 5.06
N CYS A 688 49.67 -11.64 5.13
CA CYS A 688 48.55 -12.09 5.96
C CYS A 688 47.36 -12.40 5.04
N PRO A 689 47.04 -13.68 4.82
CA PRO A 689 45.96 -14.11 3.94
C PRO A 689 44.59 -14.00 4.59
#